data_AF-A0A2T2W5X8-F1
#
_entry.id   AF-A0A2T2W5X8-F1
#
_cell.length_a   1.000
_cell.length_b   1.000
_cell.length_c   1.000
_cell.angle_alpha   90.00
_cell.angle_beta   90.00
_cell.angle_gamma   90.00
#
_symmetry.space_group_name_H-M   'P 1'
#
loop_
_entity.id
_entity.type
_entity.pdbx_description
1 polymer ?
#
loop_
_entity_poly.entity_id
_entity_poly.type
_entity_poly.pdbx_seq_one_letter_code
_entity_poly.pdbx_strand_id
1 'polypeptide(L)'
;PTPLPAGLTVRVDTQRLARLENQLGELTINRNGLALQTNQIRLGLKELVSRFERVRATVEQLQAVSDQILIAPDRQRQPVAIGGVTPALSPTIPGFDSLEMDTYTALYTHTQTLLEEMVQLEEAAADISLFNRQTDQLLGQHRKMLSQVQDDLMYARMVPLGQVLNRFPRVLRDLSTTYGKPAELSLEGTALLVDKAVLEKLYDPLLHLLRNGFDHGLEPAKERDRQGKPPVGQITMRACYRGRQIDIEVSDDGRGIDLERVRQRLADLGWLSAAELTTATTDQLYRYLFEPGFSTAQQISDLSGRGVGLDVVQDQLQRLKGTVTVQSVPGAGTRFTLSLPMTLSLVNLLICFVGSTPIAFRSDSITEILVPRSHQLDQQPDQTWLTWHDQQVPVYGLSDLLSYRCLRPELPLSQVLAAVPSPADWEAPVLILDRGDRQLGAASDQRYVAIQVDRLVTEQESVIKPFGTALSPPPYAYGCTVLGDGSVIPVIDGQAFLDNLLSHPETAKPAVVEQTASPTAPIPQLKLRAATVLVVDDAITSRRTLALSLERAGYRVLQARDGQEALEQLEQNPTVGLIVCDIEMPNMNGFEFLTARRQNPTLADVPTLMLTSRSNDKHRWLAMQLGATDYFTKPYLEQEFLSAIRAAIRTEATPHR
;
A
#
# COMPACT_ATOMS: atom_id res chain seq x y z
N PRO A 1 23.41 -46.21 -15.43
CA PRO A 1 22.96 -44.80 -15.38
C PRO A 1 24.08 -43.88 -15.88
N THR A 2 23.98 -43.49 -17.14
CA THR A 2 24.81 -42.46 -17.76
C THR A 2 24.71 -41.14 -16.98
N PRO A 3 25.82 -40.42 -16.72
CA PRO A 3 25.77 -39.12 -16.08
C PRO A 3 25.06 -38.12 -17.00
N LEU A 4 24.08 -37.40 -16.47
CA LEU A 4 23.41 -36.29 -17.16
C LEU A 4 24.45 -35.32 -17.73
N PRO A 5 24.26 -34.80 -18.96
CA PRO A 5 25.20 -33.85 -19.55
C PRO A 5 25.32 -32.62 -18.64
N ALA A 6 26.55 -32.19 -18.38
CA ALA A 6 26.83 -30.98 -17.62
C ALA A 6 26.10 -29.82 -18.29
N GLY A 7 25.08 -29.28 -17.62
CA GLY A 7 24.31 -28.14 -18.12
C GLY A 7 25.26 -27.01 -18.48
N LEU A 8 25.16 -26.52 -19.71
CA LEU A 8 25.87 -25.32 -20.17
C LEU A 8 25.49 -24.17 -19.23
N THR A 9 26.44 -23.70 -18.42
CA THR A 9 26.21 -22.58 -17.49
C THR A 9 26.59 -21.27 -18.16
N VAL A 10 25.65 -20.33 -18.22
CA VAL A 10 25.87 -18.97 -18.72
C VAL A 10 26.10 -18.06 -17.52
N ARG A 11 27.26 -17.38 -17.47
CA ARG A 11 27.52 -16.36 -16.45
C ARG A 11 26.81 -15.08 -16.82
N VAL A 12 25.79 -14.71 -16.03
CA VAL A 12 25.05 -13.46 -16.19
C VAL A 12 25.42 -12.50 -15.07
N ASP A 13 25.60 -11.23 -15.44
CA ASP A 13 25.86 -10.15 -14.48
C ASP A 13 24.66 -9.95 -13.52
N THR A 14 24.92 -9.85 -12.22
CA THR A 14 23.87 -9.74 -11.20
C THR A 14 23.09 -8.43 -11.29
N GLN A 15 23.70 -7.34 -11.78
CA GLN A 15 22.98 -6.08 -11.99
C GLN A 15 22.01 -6.17 -13.17
N ARG A 16 22.27 -7.03 -14.17
CA ARG A 16 21.32 -7.30 -15.26
C ARG A 16 20.10 -8.07 -14.76
N LEU A 17 20.30 -9.09 -13.94
CA LEU A 17 19.19 -9.84 -13.31
C LEU A 17 18.34 -8.92 -12.41
N ALA A 18 18.98 -8.05 -11.61
CA ALA A 18 18.28 -7.06 -10.79
C ALA A 18 17.50 -6.03 -11.64
N ARG A 19 18.01 -5.63 -12.82
CA ARG A 19 17.28 -4.77 -13.75
C ARG A 19 16.03 -5.45 -14.32
N LEU A 20 16.15 -6.71 -14.72
CA LEU A 20 15.00 -7.49 -15.20
C LEU A 20 13.93 -7.66 -14.11
N GLU A 21 14.35 -7.89 -12.87
CA GLU A 21 13.44 -7.94 -11.71
C GLU A 21 12.71 -6.62 -11.48
N ASN A 22 13.42 -5.48 -11.57
CA ASN A 22 12.79 -4.17 -11.49
C ASN A 22 11.78 -3.94 -12.63
N GLN A 23 12.11 -4.36 -13.86
CA GLN A 23 11.20 -4.29 -15.00
C GLN A 23 9.97 -5.19 -14.83
N LEU A 24 10.14 -6.39 -14.27
CA LEU A 24 9.02 -7.26 -13.89
C LEU A 24 8.16 -6.64 -12.79
N GLY A 25 8.79 -5.97 -11.83
CA GLY A 25 8.11 -5.17 -10.82
C GLY A 25 7.25 -4.07 -11.45
N GLU A 26 7.81 -3.32 -12.40
CA GLU A 26 7.07 -2.30 -13.16
C GLU A 26 5.93 -2.87 -14.00
N LEU A 27 6.13 -4.02 -14.66
CA LEU A 27 5.08 -4.72 -15.39
C LEU A 27 3.97 -5.21 -14.46
N THR A 28 4.31 -5.67 -13.26
CA THR A 28 3.34 -6.06 -12.24
C THR A 28 2.52 -4.86 -11.77
N ILE A 29 3.18 -3.72 -11.55
CA ILE A 29 2.54 -2.45 -11.20
C ILE A 29 1.58 -1.99 -12.32
N ASN A 30 2.05 -1.95 -13.57
CA ASN A 30 1.24 -1.58 -14.73
C ASN A 30 0.03 -2.51 -14.88
N ARG A 31 0.23 -3.81 -14.75
CA ARG A 31 -0.85 -4.82 -14.77
C ARG A 31 -1.87 -4.59 -13.66
N ASN A 32 -1.43 -4.26 -12.44
CA ASN A 32 -2.35 -3.92 -11.34
C ASN A 32 -3.15 -2.65 -11.67
N GLY A 33 -2.55 -1.68 -12.36
CA GLY A 33 -3.24 -0.49 -12.88
C GLY A 33 -4.29 -0.81 -13.92
N LEU A 34 -3.95 -1.66 -14.91
CA LEU A 34 -4.90 -2.13 -15.92
C LEU A 34 -6.08 -2.88 -15.30
N ALA A 35 -5.81 -3.82 -14.37
CA ALA A 35 -6.85 -4.56 -13.67
C ALA A 35 -7.82 -3.63 -12.92
N LEU A 36 -7.31 -2.51 -12.42
CA LEU A 36 -8.15 -1.53 -11.77
C LEU A 36 -8.98 -0.69 -12.76
N GLN A 37 -8.41 -0.28 -13.88
CA GLN A 37 -9.17 0.40 -14.94
C GLN A 37 -10.30 -0.49 -15.47
N THR A 38 -10.04 -1.78 -15.69
CA THR A 38 -11.06 -2.77 -16.09
C THR A 38 -12.20 -2.88 -15.07
N ASN A 39 -11.88 -2.80 -13.78
CA ASN A 39 -12.88 -2.76 -12.72
C ASN A 39 -13.71 -1.46 -12.72
N GLN A 40 -13.09 -0.30 -12.97
CA GLN A 40 -13.81 0.98 -13.08
C GLN A 40 -14.77 0.97 -14.28
N ILE A 41 -14.31 0.49 -15.44
CA ILE A 41 -15.16 0.31 -16.64
C ILE A 41 -16.36 -0.59 -16.31
N ARG A 42 -16.14 -1.70 -15.58
CA ARG A 42 -17.20 -2.61 -15.17
C ARG A 42 -18.27 -1.92 -14.32
N LEU A 43 -17.86 -1.12 -13.34
CA LEU A 43 -18.77 -0.38 -12.47
C LEU A 43 -19.55 0.68 -13.26
N GLY A 44 -18.88 1.42 -14.14
CA GLY A 44 -19.50 2.41 -15.02
C GLY A 44 -20.55 1.78 -15.96
N LEU A 45 -20.23 0.63 -16.56
CA LEU A 45 -21.18 -0.10 -17.41
C LEU A 45 -22.41 -0.57 -16.63
N LYS A 46 -22.22 -1.06 -15.39
CA LYS A 46 -23.34 -1.49 -14.54
C LYS A 46 -24.29 -0.33 -14.22
N GLU A 47 -23.75 0.84 -13.91
CA GLU A 47 -24.54 2.05 -13.69
C GLU A 47 -25.26 2.52 -14.96
N LEU A 48 -24.58 2.45 -16.11
CA LEU A 48 -25.14 2.83 -17.41
C LEU A 48 -26.32 1.94 -17.80
N VAL A 49 -26.20 0.61 -17.62
CA VAL A 49 -27.30 -0.34 -17.82
C VAL A 49 -28.47 -0.02 -16.88
N SER A 50 -28.20 0.24 -15.59
CA SER A 50 -29.27 0.62 -14.64
C SER A 50 -29.95 1.95 -14.99
N ARG A 51 -29.24 2.89 -15.63
CA ARG A 51 -29.84 4.13 -16.15
C ARG A 51 -30.74 3.85 -17.35
N PHE A 52 -30.33 2.99 -18.27
CA PHE A 52 -31.18 2.60 -19.40
C PHE A 52 -32.47 1.92 -18.95
N GLU A 53 -32.42 1.00 -17.99
CA GLU A 53 -33.61 0.37 -17.43
C GLU A 53 -34.59 1.40 -16.84
N ARG A 54 -34.09 2.41 -16.11
CA ARG A 54 -34.90 3.50 -15.54
C ARG A 54 -35.53 4.37 -16.63
N VAL A 55 -34.78 4.70 -17.67
CA VAL A 55 -35.30 5.51 -18.78
C VAL A 55 -36.35 4.72 -19.56
N ARG A 56 -36.12 3.43 -19.83
CA ARG A 56 -37.09 2.55 -20.49
C ARG A 56 -38.42 2.50 -19.73
N ALA A 57 -38.37 2.30 -18.41
CA ALA A 57 -39.56 2.33 -17.57
C ALA A 57 -40.32 3.66 -17.63
N THR A 58 -39.58 4.78 -17.76
CA THR A 58 -40.20 6.12 -17.90
C THR A 58 -40.86 6.31 -19.27
N VAL A 59 -40.26 5.79 -20.34
CA VAL A 59 -40.84 5.82 -21.69
C VAL A 59 -42.08 4.93 -21.79
N GLU A 60 -42.04 3.73 -21.21
CA GLU A 60 -43.19 2.83 -21.12
C GLU A 60 -44.36 3.49 -20.35
N GLN A 61 -44.08 4.23 -19.28
CA GLN A 61 -45.08 5.01 -18.55
C GLN A 61 -45.65 6.16 -19.39
N LEU A 62 -44.81 6.87 -20.16
CA LEU A 62 -45.27 7.93 -21.06
C LEU A 62 -46.16 7.38 -22.19
N GLN A 63 -45.83 6.21 -22.74
CA GLN A 63 -46.69 5.51 -23.69
C GLN A 63 -48.03 5.13 -23.07
N ALA A 64 -48.03 4.55 -21.86
CA ALA A 64 -49.27 4.19 -21.18
C ALA A 64 -50.17 5.41 -20.89
N VAL A 65 -49.59 6.56 -20.54
CA VAL A 65 -50.34 7.81 -20.34
C VAL A 65 -50.86 8.35 -21.69
N SER A 66 -50.06 8.29 -22.75
CA SER A 66 -50.48 8.68 -24.11
C SER A 66 -51.66 7.81 -24.60
N ASP A 67 -51.58 6.50 -24.39
CA ASP A 67 -52.63 5.55 -24.76
C ASP A 67 -53.92 5.79 -23.95
N GLN A 68 -53.81 6.11 -22.66
CA GLN A 68 -54.96 6.47 -21.82
C GLN A 68 -55.66 7.75 -22.28
N ILE A 69 -54.90 8.73 -22.78
CA ILE A 69 -55.46 9.98 -23.33
C ILE A 69 -56.16 9.70 -24.67
N LEU A 70 -55.62 8.81 -25.51
CA LEU A 70 -56.28 8.39 -26.76
C LEU A 70 -57.59 7.60 -26.52
N ILE A 71 -57.68 6.85 -25.42
CA ILE A 71 -58.80 5.92 -25.15
C ILE A 71 -59.93 6.57 -24.33
N ALA A 72 -59.75 7.77 -23.76
CA ALA A 72 -60.79 8.42 -22.94
C ALA A 72 -62.03 8.79 -23.79
N PRO A 73 -63.17 8.07 -23.66
CA PRO A 73 -64.38 8.44 -24.38
C PRO A 73 -65.09 9.55 -23.59
N ASP A 74 -65.46 10.59 -24.31
CA ASP A 74 -66.30 11.73 -23.93
C ASP A 74 -67.46 11.36 -22.96
N ARG A 75 -67.17 11.32 -21.65
CA ARG A 75 -68.12 10.91 -20.59
C ARG A 75 -68.78 12.07 -19.86
N GLN A 76 -68.63 13.30 -20.34
CA GLN A 76 -69.20 14.48 -19.69
C GLN A 76 -69.94 15.40 -20.68
N ARG A 77 -71.01 14.91 -21.31
CA ARG A 77 -72.06 15.80 -21.82
C ARG A 77 -73.45 15.27 -21.44
N GLN A 78 -74.01 15.87 -20.38
CA GLN A 78 -75.43 15.73 -20.03
C GLN A 78 -76.31 16.24 -21.19
N PRO A 79 -77.42 15.57 -21.53
CA PRO A 79 -78.33 16.09 -22.53
C PRO A 79 -79.27 17.11 -21.89
N VAL A 80 -79.04 18.41 -22.15
CA VAL A 80 -80.08 19.42 -21.99
C VAL A 80 -80.84 19.53 -23.30
N ALA A 81 -82.08 19.07 -23.31
CA ALA A 81 -83.01 19.27 -24.41
C ALA A 81 -83.44 20.73 -24.50
N ILE A 82 -83.49 21.30 -25.70
CA ILE A 82 -84.53 22.20 -26.21
C ILE A 82 -84.45 22.20 -27.75
N GLY A 83 -85.62 22.12 -28.40
CA GLY A 83 -85.81 21.65 -29.77
C GLY A 83 -85.58 22.64 -30.91
N GLY A 84 -85.68 22.10 -32.13
CA GLY A 84 -86.13 22.85 -33.31
C GLY A 84 -85.38 22.62 -34.64
N VAL A 85 -85.85 21.63 -35.41
CA VAL A 85 -86.05 21.64 -36.88
C VAL A 85 -84.87 21.43 -37.87
N THR A 86 -84.97 20.26 -38.53
CA THR A 86 -84.55 19.80 -39.89
C THR A 86 -83.12 19.35 -40.24
N PRO A 87 -82.99 18.29 -41.08
CA PRO A 87 -81.76 17.52 -41.27
C PRO A 87 -81.04 17.86 -42.58
N ALA A 88 -79.73 18.04 -42.52
CA ALA A 88 -78.85 17.92 -43.68
C ALA A 88 -77.71 16.97 -43.29
N LEU A 89 -77.64 15.84 -44.01
CA LEU A 89 -76.64 14.79 -43.83
C LEU A 89 -75.25 15.34 -44.21
N SER A 90 -74.40 15.51 -43.21
CA SER A 90 -72.95 15.44 -43.32
C SER A 90 -72.47 14.60 -42.14
N PRO A 91 -71.79 13.46 -42.35
CA PRO A 91 -71.20 12.73 -41.24
C PRO A 91 -69.85 13.39 -40.92
N THR A 92 -69.89 14.63 -40.45
CA THR A 92 -68.70 15.22 -39.81
C THR A 92 -68.82 14.85 -38.35
N ILE A 93 -68.13 13.77 -37.98
CA ILE A 93 -67.89 13.38 -36.59
C ILE A 93 -67.36 14.65 -35.88
N PRO A 94 -68.08 15.22 -34.90
CA PRO A 94 -67.62 16.41 -34.22
C PRO A 94 -66.65 15.99 -33.11
N GLY A 95 -65.37 16.37 -33.23
CA GLY A 95 -64.46 16.36 -32.08
C GLY A 95 -63.07 15.75 -32.27
N PHE A 96 -62.48 15.71 -33.47
CA PHE A 96 -61.06 15.39 -33.62
C PHE A 96 -60.39 16.46 -34.48
N ASP A 97 -59.55 17.29 -33.85
CA ASP A 97 -58.70 18.23 -34.56
C ASP A 97 -57.59 17.45 -35.27
N SER A 98 -57.49 17.60 -36.58
CA SER A 98 -56.44 16.97 -37.40
C SER A 98 -55.02 17.32 -36.92
N LEU A 99 -54.85 18.51 -36.32
CA LEU A 99 -53.57 18.94 -35.75
C LEU A 99 -53.21 18.17 -34.45
N GLU A 100 -54.20 17.85 -33.62
CA GLU A 100 -53.99 17.06 -32.40
C GLU A 100 -53.52 15.65 -32.73
N MET A 101 -54.17 15.00 -33.72
CA MET A 101 -53.78 13.67 -34.20
C MET A 101 -52.37 13.63 -34.80
N ASP A 102 -51.95 14.66 -35.52
CA ASP A 102 -50.58 14.75 -36.04
C ASP A 102 -49.56 14.90 -34.90
N THR A 103 -49.85 15.69 -33.86
CA THR A 103 -48.98 15.78 -32.66
C THR A 103 -48.89 14.48 -31.87
N TYR A 104 -50.00 13.75 -31.70
CA TYR A 104 -49.99 12.46 -31.01
C TYR A 104 -49.29 11.37 -31.83
N THR A 105 -49.42 11.39 -33.16
CA THR A 105 -48.70 10.50 -34.06
C THR A 105 -47.19 10.78 -34.05
N ALA A 106 -46.80 12.06 -34.01
CA ALA A 106 -45.41 12.46 -33.87
C ALA A 106 -44.82 12.02 -32.53
N LEU A 107 -45.53 12.23 -31.42
CA LEU A 107 -45.09 11.77 -30.09
C LEU A 107 -44.94 10.24 -30.03
N TYR A 108 -45.91 9.49 -30.56
CA TYR A 108 -45.84 8.04 -30.61
C TYR A 108 -44.62 7.58 -31.42
N THR A 109 -44.42 8.15 -32.61
CA THR A 109 -43.24 7.84 -33.45
C THR A 109 -41.94 8.17 -32.74
N HIS A 110 -41.83 9.32 -32.07
CA HIS A 110 -40.65 9.70 -31.28
C HIS A 110 -40.40 8.76 -30.10
N THR A 111 -41.44 8.31 -29.38
CA THR A 111 -41.28 7.32 -28.30
C THR A 111 -40.82 5.97 -28.82
N GLN A 112 -41.31 5.55 -30.00
CA GLN A 112 -40.89 4.29 -30.63
C GLN A 112 -39.44 4.35 -31.09
N THR A 113 -39.01 5.44 -31.74
CA THR A 113 -37.59 5.63 -32.11
C THR A 113 -36.70 5.67 -30.87
N LEU A 114 -37.14 6.30 -29.77
CA LEU A 114 -36.39 6.31 -28.52
C LEU A 114 -36.23 4.90 -27.92
N LEU A 115 -37.26 4.06 -27.99
CA LEU A 115 -37.16 2.67 -27.53
C LEU A 115 -36.21 1.85 -28.42
N GLU A 116 -36.24 2.03 -29.73
CA GLU A 116 -35.33 1.36 -30.66
C GLU A 116 -33.87 1.74 -30.40
N GLU A 117 -33.57 3.03 -30.22
CA GLU A 117 -32.24 3.53 -29.86
C GLU A 117 -31.79 3.02 -28.48
N MET A 118 -32.70 2.88 -27.51
CA MET A 118 -32.38 2.30 -26.21
C MET A 118 -32.01 0.82 -26.30
N VAL A 119 -32.71 0.04 -27.12
CA VAL A 119 -32.37 -1.37 -27.35
C VAL A 119 -30.98 -1.50 -27.99
N GLN A 120 -30.64 -0.63 -28.96
CA GLN A 120 -29.29 -0.62 -29.56
C GLN A 120 -28.20 -0.24 -28.54
N LEU A 121 -28.48 0.71 -27.64
CA LEU A 121 -27.57 1.08 -26.56
C LEU A 121 -27.42 -0.02 -25.49
N GLU A 122 -28.48 -0.75 -25.17
CA GLU A 122 -28.43 -1.92 -24.29
C GLU A 122 -27.57 -3.04 -24.91
N GLU A 123 -27.71 -3.31 -26.21
CA GLU A 123 -26.89 -4.28 -26.95
C GLU A 123 -25.40 -3.87 -26.96
N ALA A 124 -25.11 -2.60 -27.27
CA ALA A 124 -23.75 -2.07 -27.23
C ALA A 124 -23.14 -2.16 -25.80
N ALA A 125 -23.93 -1.88 -24.76
CA ALA A 125 -23.47 -2.04 -23.37
C ALA A 125 -23.19 -3.51 -23.01
N ALA A 126 -24.01 -4.44 -23.51
CA ALA A 126 -23.80 -5.87 -23.33
C ALA A 126 -22.52 -6.36 -24.04
N ASP A 127 -22.24 -5.87 -25.24
CA ASP A 127 -21.02 -6.15 -25.99
C ASP A 127 -19.76 -5.64 -25.26
N ILE A 128 -19.80 -4.41 -24.73
CA ILE A 128 -18.69 -3.88 -23.93
C ILE A 128 -18.50 -4.72 -22.66
N SER A 129 -19.58 -5.17 -22.02
CA SER A 129 -19.50 -6.07 -20.85
C SER A 129 -18.87 -7.43 -21.20
N LEU A 130 -19.15 -7.97 -22.39
CA LEU A 130 -18.49 -9.18 -22.89
C LEU A 130 -16.99 -8.94 -23.13
N PHE A 131 -16.62 -7.83 -23.78
CA PHE A 131 -15.23 -7.45 -24.02
C PHE A 131 -14.46 -7.25 -22.69
N ASN A 132 -15.11 -6.68 -21.69
CA ASN A 132 -14.52 -6.47 -20.37
C ASN A 132 -14.22 -7.81 -19.68
N ARG A 133 -15.14 -8.79 -19.78
CA ARG A 133 -14.90 -10.15 -19.27
C ARG A 133 -13.75 -10.86 -19.98
N GLN A 134 -13.61 -10.68 -21.30
CA GLN A 134 -12.46 -11.22 -22.05
C GLN A 134 -11.14 -10.57 -21.61
N THR A 135 -11.17 -9.25 -21.36
CA THR A 135 -10.02 -8.51 -20.83
C THR A 135 -9.61 -9.03 -19.46
N ASP A 136 -10.56 -9.30 -18.56
CA ASP A 136 -10.29 -9.92 -17.25
C ASP A 136 -9.61 -11.29 -17.39
N GLN A 137 -10.06 -12.12 -18.34
CA GLN A 137 -9.44 -13.41 -18.62
C GLN A 137 -7.99 -13.27 -19.12
N LEU A 138 -7.74 -12.35 -20.05
CA LEU A 138 -6.39 -12.05 -20.56
C LEU A 138 -5.46 -11.52 -19.45
N LEU A 139 -5.97 -10.61 -18.60
CA LEU A 139 -5.22 -10.11 -17.45
C LEU A 139 -4.90 -11.24 -16.44
N GLY A 140 -5.78 -12.22 -16.30
CA GLY A 140 -5.54 -13.43 -15.52
C GLY A 140 -4.45 -14.32 -16.13
N GLN A 141 -4.43 -14.49 -17.45
CA GLN A 141 -3.37 -15.22 -18.16
C GLN A 141 -2.02 -14.51 -18.05
N HIS A 142 -1.99 -13.19 -18.22
CA HIS A 142 -0.79 -12.38 -18.03
C HIS A 142 -0.25 -12.50 -16.60
N ARG A 143 -1.11 -12.54 -15.57
CA ARG A 143 -0.66 -12.78 -14.18
C ARG A 143 0.08 -14.11 -14.05
N LYS A 144 -0.46 -15.19 -14.61
CA LYS A 144 0.19 -16.51 -14.58
C LYS A 144 1.53 -16.49 -15.32
N MET A 145 1.59 -15.87 -16.50
CA MET A 145 2.82 -15.78 -17.29
C MET A 145 3.89 -14.95 -16.58
N LEU A 146 3.53 -13.81 -15.98
CA LEU A 146 4.46 -12.99 -15.19
C LEU A 146 5.00 -13.74 -13.97
N SER A 147 4.13 -14.48 -13.25
CA SER A 147 4.56 -15.34 -12.15
C SER A 147 5.56 -16.40 -12.61
N GLN A 148 5.30 -17.04 -13.76
CA GLN A 148 6.22 -18.04 -14.32
C GLN A 148 7.58 -17.44 -14.68
N VAL A 149 7.58 -16.30 -15.39
CA VAL A 149 8.84 -15.61 -15.75
C VAL A 149 9.62 -15.20 -14.51
N GLN A 150 8.91 -14.80 -13.45
CA GLN A 150 9.54 -14.46 -12.19
C GLN A 150 10.15 -15.67 -11.50
N ASP A 151 9.44 -16.80 -11.46
CA ASP A 151 9.96 -18.06 -10.91
C ASP A 151 11.20 -18.49 -11.68
N ASP A 152 11.17 -18.43 -13.02
CA ASP A 152 12.32 -18.76 -13.88
C ASP A 152 13.51 -17.83 -13.61
N LEU A 153 13.27 -16.54 -13.41
CA LEU A 153 14.31 -15.56 -13.08
C LEU A 153 14.88 -15.78 -11.68
N MET A 154 14.04 -16.19 -10.73
CA MET A 154 14.47 -16.62 -9.40
C MET A 154 15.41 -17.82 -9.50
N TYR A 155 15.00 -18.88 -10.21
CA TYR A 155 15.85 -20.06 -10.43
C TYR A 155 17.17 -19.71 -11.11
N ALA A 156 17.18 -18.79 -12.07
CA ALA A 156 18.40 -18.33 -12.72
C ALA A 156 19.36 -17.57 -11.79
N ARG A 157 18.85 -16.93 -10.73
CA ARG A 157 19.65 -16.23 -9.71
C ARG A 157 20.18 -17.16 -8.62
N MET A 158 19.56 -18.33 -8.45
CA MET A 158 19.91 -19.25 -7.37
C MET A 158 21.27 -19.90 -7.58
N VAL A 159 21.99 -20.07 -6.46
CA VAL A 159 23.33 -20.63 -6.41
C VAL A 159 23.36 -21.74 -5.35
N PRO A 160 24.10 -22.85 -5.55
CA PRO A 160 24.21 -23.89 -4.54
C PRO A 160 24.83 -23.39 -3.23
N LEU A 161 24.18 -23.71 -2.11
CA LEU A 161 24.62 -23.37 -0.75
C LEU A 161 26.03 -23.90 -0.43
N GLY A 162 26.43 -24.99 -1.10
CA GLY A 162 27.77 -25.58 -1.02
C GLY A 162 28.91 -24.59 -1.32
N GLN A 163 28.69 -23.51 -2.08
CA GLN A 163 29.74 -22.51 -2.32
C GLN A 163 30.23 -21.82 -1.04
N VAL A 164 29.35 -21.70 -0.04
CA VAL A 164 29.66 -21.16 1.29
C VAL A 164 30.01 -22.30 2.25
N LEU A 165 29.18 -23.35 2.33
CA LEU A 165 29.38 -24.43 3.30
C LEU A 165 30.73 -25.14 3.14
N ASN A 166 31.22 -25.33 1.90
CA ASN A 166 32.48 -26.01 1.63
C ASN A 166 33.73 -25.23 2.11
N ARG A 167 33.57 -23.97 2.57
CA ARG A 167 34.66 -23.18 3.17
C ARG A 167 34.87 -23.51 4.65
N PHE A 168 33.82 -23.92 5.36
CA PHE A 168 33.85 -24.16 6.80
C PHE A 168 34.72 -25.36 7.24
N PRO A 169 34.85 -26.47 6.49
CA PRO A 169 35.75 -27.56 6.86
C PRO A 169 37.23 -27.15 6.96
N ARG A 170 37.65 -26.10 6.24
CA ARG A 170 39.00 -25.54 6.36
C ARG A 170 39.12 -24.70 7.63
N VAL A 171 38.15 -23.82 7.87
CA VAL A 171 38.10 -22.97 9.07
C VAL A 171 38.10 -23.83 10.35
N LEU A 172 37.29 -24.89 10.41
CA LEU A 172 37.25 -25.77 11.59
C LEU A 172 38.58 -26.49 11.82
N ARG A 173 39.27 -26.92 10.76
CA ARG A 173 40.62 -27.51 10.87
C ARG A 173 41.65 -26.52 11.41
N ASP A 174 41.60 -25.27 10.97
CA ASP A 174 42.49 -24.21 11.45
C ASP A 174 42.22 -23.92 12.94
N LEU A 175 40.94 -23.86 13.36
CA LEU A 175 40.54 -23.72 14.77
C LEU A 175 41.00 -24.92 15.61
N SER A 176 40.77 -26.14 15.12
CA SER A 176 41.17 -27.38 15.79
C SER A 176 42.68 -27.43 16.04
N THR A 177 43.48 -27.02 15.05
CA THR A 177 44.94 -26.97 15.14
C THR A 177 45.42 -25.88 16.11
N THR A 178 44.77 -24.72 16.10
CA THR A 178 45.16 -23.57 16.92
C THR A 178 44.84 -23.78 18.41
N TYR A 179 43.67 -24.35 18.72
CA TYR A 179 43.17 -24.50 20.09
C TYR A 179 43.33 -25.93 20.65
N GLY A 180 43.86 -26.86 19.86
CA GLY A 180 44.13 -28.24 20.29
C GLY A 180 42.88 -29.06 20.63
N LYS A 181 41.72 -28.73 20.03
CA LYS A 181 40.46 -29.47 20.20
C LYS A 181 40.11 -30.20 18.90
N PRO A 182 40.13 -31.54 18.83
CA PRO A 182 39.78 -32.29 17.62
C PRO A 182 38.29 -32.18 17.33
N ALA A 183 37.93 -31.72 16.13
CA ALA A 183 36.54 -31.56 15.69
C ALA A 183 36.36 -31.90 14.20
N GLU A 184 35.22 -32.48 13.85
CA GLU A 184 34.84 -32.84 12.49
C GLU A 184 33.53 -32.14 12.09
N LEU A 185 33.41 -31.75 10.82
CA LEU A 185 32.24 -31.08 10.26
C LEU A 185 31.55 -31.98 9.23
N SER A 186 30.29 -32.34 9.49
CA SER A 186 29.41 -32.99 8.50
C SER A 186 28.55 -31.94 7.79
N LEU A 187 28.49 -32.03 6.46
CA LEU A 187 27.70 -31.12 5.62
C LEU A 187 26.62 -31.91 4.86
N GLU A 188 25.36 -31.57 5.08
CA GLU A 188 24.21 -32.14 4.37
C GLU A 188 23.42 -31.04 3.64
N GLY A 189 22.95 -31.34 2.42
CA GLY A 189 22.16 -30.37 1.64
C GLY A 189 22.98 -29.29 0.92
N THR A 190 24.26 -29.55 0.62
CA THR A 190 25.14 -28.59 -0.10
C THR A 190 24.67 -28.27 -1.53
N ALA A 191 23.88 -29.15 -2.15
CA ALA A 191 23.28 -28.93 -3.46
C ALA A 191 22.04 -28.02 -3.44
N LEU A 192 21.53 -27.66 -2.25
CA LEU A 192 20.35 -26.83 -2.10
C LEU A 192 20.60 -25.44 -2.68
N LEU A 193 19.64 -24.95 -3.46
CA LEU A 193 19.74 -23.70 -4.21
C LEU A 193 19.25 -22.54 -3.34
N VAL A 194 20.04 -21.47 -3.25
CA VAL A 194 19.74 -20.30 -2.43
C VAL A 194 20.01 -19.04 -3.25
N ASP A 195 19.26 -17.98 -2.96
CA ASP A 195 19.52 -16.67 -3.51
C ASP A 195 20.97 -16.22 -3.27
N LYS A 196 21.66 -15.74 -4.32
CA LYS A 196 23.05 -15.29 -4.21
C LYS A 196 23.24 -14.18 -3.17
N ALA A 197 22.31 -13.21 -3.08
CA ALA A 197 22.43 -12.10 -2.14
C ALA A 197 22.24 -12.56 -0.69
N VAL A 198 21.38 -13.56 -0.47
CA VAL A 198 21.23 -14.23 0.82
C VAL A 198 22.48 -15.04 1.14
N LEU A 199 22.98 -15.82 0.18
CA LEU A 199 24.17 -16.67 0.33
C LEU A 199 25.42 -15.87 0.77
N GLU A 200 25.65 -14.70 0.17
CA GLU A 200 26.77 -13.82 0.55
C GLU A 200 26.67 -13.32 2.00
N LYS A 201 25.45 -13.02 2.46
CA LYS A 201 25.19 -12.53 3.82
C LYS A 201 25.11 -13.65 4.87
N LEU A 202 24.88 -14.91 4.47
CA LEU A 202 24.82 -16.05 5.39
C LEU A 202 26.18 -16.54 5.89
N TYR A 203 27.28 -16.12 5.25
CA TYR A 203 28.62 -16.56 5.65
C TYR A 203 28.94 -16.18 7.11
N ASP A 204 28.70 -14.93 7.49
CA ASP A 204 29.04 -14.41 8.82
C ASP A 204 28.18 -15.03 9.94
N PRO A 205 26.84 -15.13 9.83
CA PRO A 205 26.00 -15.83 10.81
C PRO A 205 26.43 -17.28 11.06
N LEU A 206 26.66 -18.04 9.98
CA LEU A 206 27.04 -19.45 10.07
C LEU A 206 28.45 -19.64 10.63
N LEU A 207 29.38 -18.73 10.28
CA LEU A 207 30.72 -18.71 10.86
C LEU A 207 30.65 -18.47 12.38
N HIS A 208 29.80 -17.56 12.82
CA HIS A 208 29.62 -17.26 14.24
C HIS A 208 29.06 -18.46 14.99
N LEU A 209 28.02 -19.12 14.46
CA LEU A 209 27.46 -20.34 15.07
C LEU A 209 28.46 -21.50 15.09
N LEU A 210 29.28 -21.65 14.04
CA LEU A 210 30.36 -22.64 14.01
C LEU A 210 31.40 -22.37 15.12
N ARG A 211 31.80 -21.11 15.31
CA ARG A 211 32.74 -20.72 16.38
C ARG A 211 32.14 -20.99 17.76
N ASN A 212 30.87 -20.64 17.98
CA ASN A 212 30.19 -20.89 19.25
C ASN A 212 30.09 -22.40 19.55
N GLY A 213 29.77 -23.20 18.53
CA GLY A 213 29.79 -24.66 18.62
C GLY A 213 31.18 -25.19 19.01
N PHE A 214 32.26 -24.65 18.44
CA PHE A 214 33.63 -25.10 18.73
C PHE A 214 34.19 -24.62 20.09
N ASP A 215 33.98 -23.35 20.44
CA ASP A 215 34.55 -22.75 21.65
C ASP A 215 33.78 -23.17 22.90
N HIS A 216 32.47 -22.97 22.89
CA HIS A 216 31.60 -23.16 24.04
C HIS A 216 30.87 -24.51 24.02
N GLY A 217 30.44 -24.96 22.85
CA GLY A 217 29.75 -26.24 22.68
C GLY A 217 30.69 -27.42 22.97
N LEU A 218 31.78 -27.55 22.21
CA LEU A 218 32.68 -28.69 22.27
C LEU A 218 33.60 -28.68 23.50
N GLU A 219 33.53 -29.79 24.22
CA GLU A 219 34.39 -30.12 25.36
C GLU A 219 35.79 -30.58 24.90
N PRO A 220 36.85 -30.33 25.67
CA PRO A 220 38.17 -30.90 25.40
C PRO A 220 38.14 -32.42 25.40
N ALA A 221 39.01 -33.06 24.62
CA ALA A 221 39.06 -34.52 24.48
C ALA A 221 39.10 -35.28 25.83
N LYS A 222 39.85 -34.75 26.82
CA LYS A 222 39.94 -35.33 28.16
C LYS A 222 38.62 -35.31 28.94
N GLU A 223 37.78 -34.30 28.73
CA GLU A 223 36.46 -34.19 29.36
C GLU A 223 35.45 -35.11 28.64
N ARG A 224 35.55 -35.23 27.31
CA ARG A 224 34.70 -36.12 26.51
C ARG A 224 34.90 -37.59 26.86
N ASP A 225 36.15 -38.03 27.03
CA ASP A 225 36.45 -39.40 27.49
C ASP A 225 35.83 -39.70 28.86
N ARG A 226 35.85 -38.73 29.79
CA ARG A 226 35.22 -38.90 31.11
C ARG A 226 33.70 -39.02 31.04
N GLN A 227 33.09 -38.42 30.03
CA GLN A 227 31.64 -38.48 29.79
C GLN A 227 31.23 -39.64 28.87
N GLY A 228 32.18 -40.48 28.42
CA GLY A 228 31.91 -41.60 27.51
C GLY A 228 31.56 -41.17 26.08
N LYS A 229 31.89 -39.94 25.69
CA LYS A 229 31.66 -39.41 24.34
C LYS A 229 32.87 -39.69 23.44
N PRO A 230 32.69 -39.71 22.10
CA PRO A 230 33.81 -39.81 21.17
C PRO A 230 34.84 -38.69 21.41
N PRO A 231 36.15 -38.97 21.29
CA PRO A 231 37.21 -37.99 21.56
C PRO A 231 37.24 -36.86 20.53
N VAL A 232 36.72 -37.09 19.31
CA VAL A 232 36.52 -36.07 18.26
C VAL A 232 35.12 -35.50 18.40
N GLY A 233 35.00 -34.18 18.53
CA GLY A 233 33.70 -33.50 18.54
C GLY A 233 33.07 -33.40 17.16
N GLN A 234 31.75 -33.53 17.07
CA GLN A 234 31.03 -33.48 15.80
C GLN A 234 30.16 -32.22 15.73
N ILE A 235 30.33 -31.47 14.64
CA ILE A 235 29.43 -30.38 14.25
C ILE A 235 28.77 -30.78 12.93
N THR A 236 27.46 -30.64 12.83
CA THR A 236 26.67 -30.98 11.65
C THR A 236 25.94 -29.74 11.15
N MET A 237 26.13 -29.40 9.88
CA MET A 237 25.33 -28.38 9.19
C MET A 237 24.45 -29.05 8.14
N ARG A 238 23.13 -28.93 8.31
CA ARG A 238 22.14 -29.53 7.42
C ARG A 238 21.23 -28.45 6.85
N ALA A 239 21.03 -28.44 5.54
CA ALA A 239 20.05 -27.57 4.91
C ALA A 239 18.93 -28.39 4.25
N CYS A 240 17.68 -27.98 4.46
CA CYS A 240 16.52 -28.57 3.81
C CYS A 240 15.48 -27.52 3.40
N TYR A 241 14.64 -27.88 2.43
CA TYR A 241 13.46 -27.07 2.09
C TYR A 241 12.29 -27.47 2.97
N ARG A 242 11.63 -26.48 3.56
CA ARG A 242 10.38 -26.63 4.29
C ARG A 242 9.34 -25.71 3.66
N GLY A 243 8.59 -26.24 2.67
CA GLY A 243 7.63 -25.46 1.90
C GLY A 243 8.32 -24.36 1.07
N ARG A 244 8.03 -23.08 1.36
CA ARG A 244 8.65 -21.90 0.70
C ARG A 244 9.81 -21.29 1.50
N GLN A 245 10.28 -21.99 2.54
CA GLN A 245 11.41 -21.57 3.37
C GLN A 245 12.56 -22.57 3.28
N ILE A 246 13.75 -22.08 3.56
CA ILE A 246 14.97 -22.85 3.69
C ILE A 246 15.32 -22.89 5.16
N ASP A 247 15.36 -24.09 5.72
CA ASP A 247 15.82 -24.33 7.09
C ASP A 247 17.28 -24.78 7.04
N ILE A 248 18.17 -24.03 7.68
CA ILE A 248 19.58 -24.36 7.87
C ILE A 248 19.79 -24.68 9.34
N GLU A 249 20.05 -25.94 9.63
CA GLU A 249 20.34 -26.46 10.96
C GLU A 249 21.86 -26.49 11.20
N VAL A 250 22.31 -25.96 12.33
CA VAL A 250 23.69 -26.08 12.84
C VAL A 250 23.62 -26.78 14.19
N SER A 251 24.14 -28.00 14.28
CA SER A 251 24.08 -28.84 15.48
C SER A 251 25.48 -29.21 15.95
N ASP A 252 25.72 -29.19 17.26
CA ASP A 252 26.91 -29.75 17.91
C ASP A 252 26.53 -30.92 18.84
N ASP A 253 27.50 -31.78 19.16
CA ASP A 253 27.38 -32.88 20.12
C ASP A 253 28.04 -32.55 21.49
N GLY A 254 28.10 -31.27 21.81
CA GLY A 254 28.85 -30.72 22.92
C GLY A 254 28.18 -30.86 24.28
N ARG A 255 28.52 -29.94 25.19
CA ARG A 255 27.96 -29.89 26.55
C ARG A 255 26.53 -29.38 26.61
N GLY A 256 26.03 -28.76 25.54
CA GLY A 256 24.75 -28.05 25.51
C GLY A 256 24.80 -26.72 26.28
N ILE A 257 23.67 -26.01 26.32
CA ILE A 257 23.52 -24.75 27.03
C ILE A 257 23.15 -25.03 28.49
N ASP A 258 23.94 -24.50 29.42
CA ASP A 258 23.67 -24.57 30.84
C ASP A 258 22.61 -23.54 31.24
N LEU A 259 21.36 -23.99 31.32
CA LEU A 259 20.21 -23.15 31.67
C LEU A 259 20.36 -22.51 33.06
N GLU A 260 21.07 -23.15 34.00
CA GLU A 260 21.21 -22.62 35.35
C GLU A 260 22.14 -21.41 35.37
N ARG A 261 23.22 -21.46 34.59
CA ARG A 261 24.09 -20.29 34.37
C ARG A 261 23.38 -19.16 33.64
N VAL A 262 22.51 -19.49 32.68
CA VAL A 262 21.68 -18.49 31.99
C VAL A 262 20.75 -17.81 32.99
N ARG A 263 20.06 -18.58 33.84
CA ARG A 263 19.18 -18.02 34.90
C ARG A 263 19.95 -17.13 35.87
N GLN A 264 21.11 -17.56 36.34
CA GLN A 264 21.95 -16.76 37.24
C GLN A 264 22.38 -15.45 36.59
N ARG A 265 22.77 -15.47 35.31
CA ARG A 265 23.13 -14.23 34.61
C ARG A 265 21.96 -13.30 34.35
N LEU A 266 20.78 -13.83 34.06
CA LEU A 266 19.57 -13.03 33.93
C LEU A 266 19.18 -12.37 35.26
N ALA A 267 19.39 -13.07 36.39
CA ALA A 267 19.22 -12.51 37.73
C ALA A 267 20.25 -11.39 38.03
N ASP A 268 21.53 -11.61 37.71
CA ASP A 268 22.61 -10.61 37.90
C ASP A 268 22.35 -9.33 37.09
N LEU A 269 21.83 -9.47 35.87
CA LEU A 269 21.49 -8.36 34.98
C LEU A 269 20.18 -7.66 35.39
N GLY A 270 19.41 -8.24 36.32
CA GLY A 270 18.12 -7.71 36.77
C GLY A 270 17.01 -7.75 35.73
N TRP A 271 17.13 -8.60 34.71
CA TRP A 271 16.16 -8.67 33.61
C TRP A 271 14.90 -9.45 33.97
N LEU A 272 15.00 -10.39 34.91
CA LEU A 272 13.89 -11.21 35.40
C LEU A 272 13.93 -11.30 36.93
N SER A 273 12.76 -11.25 37.56
CA SER A 273 12.62 -11.51 38.99
C SER A 273 12.83 -13.00 39.31
N ALA A 274 13.17 -13.31 40.57
CA ALA A 274 13.33 -14.69 41.02
C ALA A 274 12.05 -15.54 40.82
N ALA A 275 10.87 -14.92 40.89
CA ALA A 275 9.60 -15.59 40.61
C ALA A 275 9.47 -15.96 39.12
N GLU A 276 9.77 -15.03 38.21
CA GLU A 276 9.69 -15.23 36.76
C GLU A 276 10.72 -16.24 36.24
N LEU A 277 11.93 -16.27 36.82
CA LEU A 277 12.97 -17.26 36.49
C LEU A 277 12.55 -18.70 36.81
N THR A 278 11.65 -18.88 37.78
CA THR A 278 11.16 -20.20 38.20
C THR A 278 10.02 -20.70 37.31
N THR A 279 9.21 -19.79 36.76
CA THR A 279 8.09 -20.10 35.87
C THR A 279 8.44 -20.08 34.38
N ALA A 280 9.56 -19.48 34.00
CA ALA A 280 9.96 -19.35 32.60
C ALA A 280 10.19 -20.71 31.92
N THR A 281 9.62 -20.86 30.71
CA THR A 281 9.85 -22.05 29.88
C THR A 281 11.24 -22.03 29.25
N THR A 282 11.75 -23.21 28.88
CA THR A 282 13.09 -23.33 28.26
C THR A 282 13.21 -22.49 26.99
N ASP A 283 12.17 -22.43 26.16
CA ASP A 283 12.16 -21.61 24.93
C ASP A 283 12.21 -20.11 25.23
N GLN A 284 11.56 -19.66 26.31
CA GLN A 284 11.66 -18.27 26.76
C GLN A 284 13.09 -17.93 27.20
N LEU A 285 13.74 -18.83 27.95
CA LEU A 285 15.14 -18.65 28.37
C LEU A 285 16.09 -18.57 27.18
N TYR A 286 15.87 -19.37 26.14
CA TYR A 286 16.69 -19.31 24.92
C TYR A 286 16.51 -18.03 24.11
N ARG A 287 15.35 -17.38 24.18
CA ARG A 287 15.15 -16.08 23.52
C ARG A 287 16.08 -15.00 24.08
N TYR A 288 16.31 -15.00 25.40
CA TYR A 288 17.20 -14.04 26.04
C TYR A 288 18.67 -14.17 25.63
N LEU A 289 19.08 -15.31 25.05
CA LEU A 289 20.43 -15.47 24.50
C LEU A 289 20.71 -14.51 23.34
N PHE A 290 19.67 -14.01 22.67
CA PHE A 290 19.79 -13.11 21.52
C PHE A 290 19.62 -11.62 21.88
N GLU A 291 19.37 -11.30 23.15
CA GLU A 291 19.24 -9.90 23.57
C GLU A 291 20.62 -9.19 23.62
N PRO A 292 20.70 -7.93 23.17
CA PRO A 292 21.95 -7.20 23.13
C PRO A 292 22.54 -7.05 24.53
N GLY A 293 23.83 -7.38 24.67
CA GLY A 293 24.55 -7.34 25.94
C GLY A 293 24.45 -8.62 26.78
N PHE A 294 23.67 -9.63 26.35
CA PHE A 294 23.71 -10.94 26.98
C PHE A 294 24.93 -11.75 26.50
N SER A 295 25.85 -12.05 27.42
CA SER A 295 26.95 -12.97 27.17
C SER A 295 27.29 -13.78 28.41
N THR A 296 27.49 -15.08 28.23
CA THR A 296 27.90 -16.00 29.30
C THR A 296 29.41 -15.98 29.54
N ALA A 297 30.20 -15.35 28.68
CA ALA A 297 31.66 -15.29 28.79
C ALA A 297 32.10 -14.14 29.72
N GLN A 298 32.84 -14.46 30.78
CA GLN A 298 33.43 -13.47 31.70
C GLN A 298 34.69 -12.77 31.14
N GLN A 299 35.28 -13.30 30.06
CA GLN A 299 36.44 -12.72 29.37
C GLN A 299 36.23 -12.75 27.86
N ILE A 300 36.63 -11.69 27.17
CA ILE A 300 36.58 -11.58 25.71
C ILE A 300 37.71 -12.45 25.15
N SER A 301 37.39 -13.55 24.46
CA SER A 301 38.39 -14.36 23.76
C SER A 301 38.80 -13.70 22.44
N ASP A 302 40.06 -13.88 22.03
CA ASP A 302 40.56 -13.42 20.72
C ASP A 302 39.76 -14.02 19.55
N LEU A 303 39.09 -15.17 19.75
CA LEU A 303 38.23 -15.80 18.74
C LEU A 303 36.90 -15.08 18.51
N SER A 304 36.37 -14.41 19.54
CA SER A 304 35.12 -13.62 19.50
C SER A 304 35.34 -12.18 19.03
N GLY A 305 36.46 -11.92 18.33
CA GLY A 305 36.92 -10.61 17.87
C GLY A 305 35.78 -9.63 17.58
N ARG A 306 35.69 -8.62 18.48
CA ARG A 306 34.74 -7.47 18.57
C ARG A 306 33.60 -7.56 19.59
N GLY A 307 33.49 -8.60 20.41
CA GLY A 307 32.45 -8.65 21.46
C GLY A 307 31.04 -8.82 20.87
N VAL A 308 30.97 -9.55 19.76
CA VAL A 308 29.77 -9.82 18.96
C VAL A 308 29.08 -11.04 19.58
N GLY A 309 27.86 -10.89 20.11
CA GLY A 309 27.08 -11.97 20.68
C GLY A 309 26.19 -12.68 19.65
N LEU A 310 25.34 -13.57 20.14
CA LEU A 310 24.26 -14.19 19.34
C LEU A 310 23.24 -13.14 18.86
N ASP A 311 23.19 -11.97 19.49
CA ASP A 311 22.40 -10.79 19.07
C ASP A 311 22.70 -10.36 17.63
N VAL A 312 23.97 -10.37 17.22
CA VAL A 312 24.36 -9.99 15.85
C VAL A 312 23.91 -11.04 14.83
N VAL A 313 23.89 -12.32 15.20
CA VAL A 313 23.31 -13.38 14.35
C VAL A 313 21.82 -13.11 14.13
N GLN A 314 21.10 -12.72 15.18
CA GLN A 314 19.67 -12.39 15.09
C GLN A 314 19.42 -11.15 14.21
N ASP A 315 20.17 -10.05 14.41
CA ASP A 315 20.04 -8.84 13.59
C ASP A 315 20.36 -9.12 12.10
N GLN A 316 21.42 -9.89 11.84
CA GLN A 316 21.77 -10.29 10.46
C GLN A 316 20.68 -11.15 9.81
N LEU A 317 20.07 -12.07 10.55
CA LEU A 317 18.97 -12.90 10.05
C LEU A 317 17.67 -12.12 9.88
N GLN A 318 17.34 -11.20 10.80
CA GLN A 318 16.18 -10.32 10.67
C GLN A 318 16.28 -9.44 9.42
N ARG A 319 17.47 -8.93 9.09
CA ARG A 319 17.72 -8.19 7.83
C ARG A 319 17.51 -9.04 6.59
N LEU A 320 17.66 -10.36 6.70
CA LEU A 320 17.37 -11.34 5.66
C LEU A 320 15.91 -11.85 5.69
N LYS A 321 15.06 -11.27 6.55
CA LYS A 321 13.70 -11.73 6.83
C LYS A 321 13.63 -13.18 7.34
N GLY A 322 14.70 -13.65 7.98
CA GLY A 322 14.77 -14.98 8.57
C GLY A 322 14.59 -14.96 10.08
N THR A 323 14.33 -16.14 10.64
CA THR A 323 14.22 -16.38 12.09
C THR A 323 15.25 -17.39 12.55
N VAL A 324 15.64 -17.33 13.82
CA VAL A 324 16.52 -18.31 14.45
C VAL A 324 15.84 -18.90 15.68
N THR A 325 15.89 -20.22 15.81
CA THR A 325 15.44 -20.96 16.99
C THR A 325 16.57 -21.81 17.54
N VAL A 326 16.51 -22.10 18.84
CA VAL A 326 17.55 -22.86 19.56
C VAL A 326 16.89 -24.00 20.30
N GLN A 327 17.48 -25.18 20.19
CA GLN A 327 17.14 -26.35 20.97
C GLN A 327 18.43 -26.91 21.54
N SER A 328 18.52 -27.03 22.86
CA SER A 328 19.69 -27.63 23.52
C SER A 328 19.26 -28.62 24.57
N VAL A 329 20.01 -29.71 24.67
CA VAL A 329 19.87 -30.72 25.72
C VAL A 329 21.22 -30.82 26.43
N PRO A 330 21.29 -30.55 27.75
CA PRO A 330 22.54 -30.66 28.50
C PRO A 330 23.18 -32.03 28.33
N GLY A 331 24.47 -32.04 27.98
CA GLY A 331 25.24 -33.26 27.73
C GLY A 331 25.04 -33.90 26.35
N ALA A 332 24.06 -33.48 25.55
CA ALA A 332 23.84 -34.00 24.19
C ALA A 332 24.17 -32.98 23.08
N GLY A 333 24.22 -31.68 23.43
CA GLY A 333 24.67 -30.61 22.53
C GLY A 333 23.61 -29.55 22.25
N THR A 334 23.86 -28.69 21.26
CA THR A 334 22.97 -27.59 20.87
C THR A 334 22.65 -27.66 19.38
N ARG A 335 21.42 -27.29 19.02
CA ARG A 335 20.92 -27.17 17.65
C ARG A 335 20.36 -25.77 17.45
N PHE A 336 20.90 -25.05 16.47
CA PHE A 336 20.35 -23.80 15.96
C PHE A 336 19.66 -24.07 14.63
N THR A 337 18.43 -23.59 14.47
CA THR A 337 17.70 -23.68 13.20
C THR A 337 17.44 -22.27 12.67
N LEU A 338 17.98 -21.98 11.49
CA LEU A 338 17.85 -20.70 10.80
C LEU A 338 16.83 -20.90 9.66
N SER A 339 15.68 -20.24 9.74
CA SER A 339 14.64 -20.32 8.73
C SER A 339 14.64 -19.05 7.89
N LEU A 340 14.79 -19.18 6.58
CA LEU A 340 14.91 -18.07 5.64
C LEU A 340 13.90 -18.20 4.50
N PRO A 341 13.30 -17.11 4.02
CA PRO A 341 12.42 -17.16 2.85
C PRO A 341 13.22 -17.43 1.58
N MET A 342 12.65 -18.22 0.67
CA MET A 342 13.23 -18.50 -0.65
C MET A 342 13.41 -17.25 -1.53
N THR A 343 12.57 -16.23 -1.35
CA THR A 343 12.50 -15.04 -2.21
C THR A 343 12.25 -13.78 -1.38
N LEU A 344 12.83 -12.65 -1.78
CA LEU A 344 12.65 -11.36 -1.10
C LEU A 344 11.76 -10.35 -1.88
N SER A 345 11.31 -10.72 -3.08
CA SER A 345 10.94 -9.76 -4.15
C SER A 345 9.47 -9.33 -4.19
N LEU A 346 8.54 -10.20 -3.82
CA LEU A 346 7.11 -9.90 -3.77
C LEU A 346 6.55 -10.15 -2.38
N VAL A 347 5.74 -9.23 -1.91
CA VAL A 347 5.03 -9.34 -0.63
C VAL A 347 3.57 -9.01 -0.88
N ASN A 348 2.68 -9.73 -0.22
CA ASN A 348 1.28 -9.36 -0.18
C ASN A 348 1.11 -8.17 0.75
N LEU A 349 0.50 -7.11 0.22
CA LEU A 349 0.23 -5.89 0.95
C LEU A 349 -1.28 -5.68 1.02
N LEU A 350 -1.79 -5.51 2.22
CA LEU A 350 -3.15 -5.05 2.47
C LEU A 350 -3.17 -3.51 2.42
N ILE A 351 -3.91 -2.95 1.48
CA ILE A 351 -4.09 -1.49 1.40
C ILE A 351 -5.29 -1.08 2.24
N CYS A 352 -5.07 -0.11 3.12
CA CYS A 352 -6.09 0.55 3.91
C CYS A 352 -6.03 2.07 3.73
N PHE A 353 -7.10 2.76 4.08
CA PHE A 353 -7.15 4.21 4.13
C PHE A 353 -7.18 4.72 5.57
N VAL A 354 -6.45 5.80 5.79
CA VAL A 354 -6.54 6.66 6.97
C VAL A 354 -6.91 8.06 6.47
N GLY A 355 -8.16 8.44 6.68
CA GLY A 355 -8.84 9.53 6.00
C GLY A 355 -8.77 9.37 4.48
N SER A 356 -8.02 10.26 3.86
CA SER A 356 -7.74 10.29 2.41
C SER A 356 -6.43 9.59 2.02
N THR A 357 -5.60 9.22 2.99
CA THR A 357 -4.23 8.75 2.72
C THR A 357 -4.19 7.23 2.71
N PRO A 358 -3.81 6.60 1.59
CA PRO A 358 -3.66 5.16 1.53
C PRO A 358 -2.35 4.71 2.18
N ILE A 359 -2.40 3.61 2.93
CA ILE A 359 -1.29 2.99 3.66
C ILE A 359 -1.35 1.48 3.43
N ALA A 360 -0.18 0.87 3.25
CA ALA A 360 -0.08 -0.58 3.06
C ALA A 360 0.48 -1.25 4.31
N PHE A 361 -0.18 -2.31 4.78
CA PHE A 361 0.37 -3.24 5.76
C PHE A 361 0.82 -4.51 5.07
N ARG A 362 1.88 -5.15 5.56
CA ARG A 362 2.21 -6.49 5.10
C ARG A 362 1.17 -7.49 5.61
N SER A 363 0.64 -8.32 4.73
CA SER A 363 -0.39 -9.31 5.10
C SER A 363 0.12 -10.33 6.13
N ASP A 364 1.42 -10.64 6.13
CA ASP A 364 2.02 -11.60 7.07
C ASP A 364 2.07 -11.11 8.52
N SER A 365 1.88 -9.80 8.74
CA SER A 365 1.77 -9.22 10.08
C SER A 365 0.33 -9.26 10.63
N ILE A 366 -0.65 -9.54 9.78
CA ILE A 366 -2.08 -9.48 10.11
C ILE A 366 -2.58 -10.89 10.40
N THR A 367 -3.08 -11.11 11.61
CA THR A 367 -3.66 -12.39 12.03
C THR A 367 -5.07 -12.56 11.47
N GLU A 368 -5.91 -11.54 11.60
CA GLU A 368 -7.29 -11.58 11.14
C GLU A 368 -7.81 -10.17 10.78
N ILE A 369 -8.75 -10.12 9.84
CA ILE A 369 -9.47 -8.89 9.45
C ILE A 369 -10.93 -9.07 9.86
N LEU A 370 -11.43 -8.18 10.71
CA LEU A 370 -12.78 -8.24 11.26
C LEU A 370 -13.54 -6.95 10.96
N VAL A 371 -14.82 -7.07 10.64
CA VAL A 371 -15.75 -5.95 10.67
C VAL A 371 -16.60 -6.14 11.93
N PRO A 372 -16.28 -5.46 13.04
CA PRO A 372 -16.96 -5.69 14.30
C PRO A 372 -18.42 -5.24 14.22
N ARG A 373 -19.30 -5.95 14.94
CA ARG A 373 -20.66 -5.46 15.22
C ARG A 373 -20.62 -4.59 16.47
N SER A 374 -21.52 -3.61 16.60
CA SER A 374 -21.51 -2.67 17.74
C SER A 374 -21.60 -3.34 19.12
N HIS A 375 -22.09 -4.59 19.23
CA HIS A 375 -22.10 -5.36 20.48
C HIS A 375 -20.77 -6.03 20.85
N GLN A 376 -19.82 -6.12 19.91
CA GLN A 376 -18.49 -6.71 20.14
C GLN A 376 -17.48 -5.66 20.60
N LEU A 377 -17.83 -4.37 20.47
CA LEU A 377 -17.04 -3.23 20.92
C LEU A 377 -17.57 -2.76 22.27
N ASP A 378 -16.72 -2.81 23.29
CA ASP A 378 -16.97 -2.22 24.59
C ASP A 378 -16.19 -0.90 24.68
N GLN A 379 -16.91 0.22 24.68
CA GLN A 379 -16.29 1.55 24.77
C GLN A 379 -16.15 1.93 26.25
N GLN A 380 -14.91 1.87 26.75
CA GLN A 380 -14.55 2.42 28.06
C GLN A 380 -14.00 3.84 27.90
N PRO A 381 -14.03 4.68 28.95
CA PRO A 381 -13.68 6.11 28.87
C PRO A 381 -12.29 6.40 28.29
N ASP A 382 -11.33 5.50 28.52
CA ASP A 382 -9.94 5.68 28.11
C ASP A 382 -9.55 4.81 26.91
N GLN A 383 -10.34 3.77 26.58
CA GLN A 383 -9.96 2.78 25.58
C GLN A 383 -11.15 1.95 25.06
N THR A 384 -11.15 1.69 23.75
CA THR A 384 -12.11 0.78 23.12
C THR A 384 -11.57 -0.65 23.18
N TRP A 385 -12.42 -1.61 23.56
CA TRP A 385 -12.08 -3.02 23.64
C TRP A 385 -12.94 -3.84 22.67
N LEU A 386 -12.32 -4.82 22.01
CA LEU A 386 -12.97 -5.77 21.12
C LEU A 386 -13.00 -7.15 21.78
N THR A 387 -14.17 -7.77 21.81
CA THR A 387 -14.28 -9.19 22.22
C THR A 387 -14.00 -10.09 21.02
N TRP A 388 -12.79 -10.66 20.98
CA TRP A 388 -12.31 -11.55 19.92
C TRP A 388 -12.00 -12.94 20.49
N HIS A 389 -12.70 -13.97 20.02
CA HIS A 389 -12.54 -15.37 20.47
C HIS A 389 -12.59 -15.52 22.01
N ASP A 390 -13.55 -14.85 22.65
CA ASP A 390 -13.73 -14.78 24.12
C ASP A 390 -12.55 -14.12 24.88
N GLN A 391 -11.64 -13.44 24.18
CA GLN A 391 -10.59 -12.59 24.76
C GLN A 391 -10.89 -11.10 24.49
N GLN A 392 -10.55 -10.23 25.45
CA GLN A 392 -10.64 -8.79 25.26
C GLN A 392 -9.34 -8.24 24.67
N VAL A 393 -9.45 -7.59 23.51
CA VAL A 393 -8.34 -7.02 22.75
C VAL A 393 -8.50 -5.50 22.66
N PRO A 394 -7.49 -4.69 22.99
CA PRO A 394 -7.58 -3.24 22.88
C PRO A 394 -7.62 -2.82 21.40
N VAL A 395 -8.49 -1.86 21.08
CA VAL A 395 -8.63 -1.28 19.75
C VAL A 395 -7.99 0.10 19.73
N TYR A 396 -7.10 0.34 18.78
CA TYR A 396 -6.51 1.65 18.52
C TYR A 396 -6.88 2.15 17.13
N GLY A 397 -7.29 3.42 17.02
CA GLY A 397 -7.49 4.08 15.74
C GLY A 397 -6.15 4.33 15.04
N LEU A 398 -5.98 3.82 13.82
CA LEU A 398 -4.73 4.05 13.07
C LEU A 398 -4.45 5.55 12.83
N SER A 399 -5.51 6.36 12.75
CA SER A 399 -5.43 7.82 12.66
C SER A 399 -4.74 8.46 13.85
N ASP A 400 -4.88 7.89 15.04
CA ASP A 400 -4.44 8.48 16.29
C ASP A 400 -2.99 8.09 16.58
N LEU A 401 -2.62 6.89 16.11
CA LEU A 401 -1.26 6.36 16.23
C LEU A 401 -0.27 6.99 15.25
N LEU A 402 -0.74 7.51 14.11
CA LEU A 402 0.12 8.12 13.12
C LEU A 402 0.28 9.64 13.37
N SER A 403 1.37 9.99 14.04
CA SER A 403 1.77 11.38 14.27
C SER A 403 2.32 12.03 12.99
N TYR A 404 1.47 12.69 12.21
CA TYR A 404 1.88 13.44 11.03
C TYR A 404 2.43 14.83 11.41
N ARG A 405 3.64 15.17 10.94
CA ARG A 405 4.18 16.55 11.02
C ARG A 405 3.66 17.48 9.92
N CYS A 406 2.83 16.97 9.01
CA CYS A 406 2.25 17.71 7.89
C CYS A 406 0.71 17.67 7.92
N LEU A 407 0.08 18.69 7.33
CA LEU A 407 -1.38 18.73 7.14
C LEU A 407 -1.80 17.53 6.27
N ARG A 408 -2.77 16.75 6.76
CA ARG A 408 -3.35 15.63 6.01
C ARG A 408 -3.98 16.20 4.72
N PRO A 409 -3.69 15.64 3.53
CA PRO A 409 -4.35 16.08 2.31
C PRO A 409 -5.86 15.84 2.43
N GLU A 410 -6.70 16.82 2.10
CA GLU A 410 -8.16 16.68 2.18
C GLU A 410 -8.73 15.73 1.11
N LEU A 411 -7.96 15.48 0.04
CA LEU A 411 -8.34 14.68 -1.10
C LEU A 411 -7.53 13.37 -1.18
N PRO A 412 -8.13 12.25 -1.62
CA PRO A 412 -7.40 11.01 -1.82
C PRO A 412 -6.22 11.20 -2.77
N LEU A 413 -5.02 10.79 -2.34
CA LEU A 413 -3.81 10.83 -3.16
C LEU A 413 -3.89 9.93 -4.41
N SER A 414 -4.84 9.00 -4.43
CA SER A 414 -5.18 8.12 -5.55
C SER A 414 -6.68 8.19 -5.82
N GLN A 415 -7.05 8.61 -7.03
CA GLN A 415 -8.44 8.51 -7.54
C GLN A 415 -8.82 7.07 -7.91
N VAL A 416 -7.83 6.17 -7.89
CA VAL A 416 -7.88 4.82 -8.42
C VAL A 416 -8.34 3.83 -7.36
N LEU A 417 -7.94 4.02 -6.11
CA LEU A 417 -8.41 3.24 -4.98
C LEU A 417 -9.86 3.61 -4.61
N ALA A 418 -10.82 3.07 -5.37
CA ALA A 418 -12.23 3.09 -4.99
C ALA A 418 -12.46 2.08 -3.86
N ALA A 419 -12.42 2.54 -2.62
CA ALA A 419 -12.96 1.75 -1.52
C ALA A 419 -14.48 1.65 -1.72
N VAL A 420 -15.03 0.43 -1.68
CA VAL A 420 -16.48 0.25 -1.58
C VAL A 420 -16.88 0.93 -0.27
N PRO A 421 -17.79 1.93 -0.29
CA PRO A 421 -18.27 2.51 0.96
C PRO A 421 -18.89 1.39 1.78
N SER A 422 -18.42 1.23 3.02
CA SER A 422 -19.05 0.30 3.96
C SER A 422 -20.54 0.63 4.04
N PRO A 423 -21.45 -0.37 4.04
CA PRO A 423 -22.85 -0.16 4.36
C PRO A 423 -22.98 0.68 5.63
N ALA A 424 -24.00 1.54 5.70
CA ALA A 424 -24.19 2.46 6.83
C ALA A 424 -24.31 1.74 8.20
N ASP A 425 -24.60 0.43 8.18
CA ASP A 425 -24.76 -0.42 9.37
C ASP A 425 -23.44 -1.08 9.83
N TRP A 426 -22.32 -0.85 9.13
CA TRP A 426 -21.03 -1.47 9.43
C TRP A 426 -20.10 -0.49 10.14
N GLU A 427 -19.57 -0.92 11.28
CA GLU A 427 -18.47 -0.23 11.96
C GLU A 427 -17.18 -0.29 11.11
N ALA A 428 -16.23 0.61 11.38
CA ALA A 428 -14.98 0.62 10.65
C ALA A 428 -14.20 -0.70 10.85
N PRO A 429 -13.59 -1.25 9.78
CA PRO A 429 -12.87 -2.51 9.87
C PRO A 429 -11.69 -2.47 10.83
N VAL A 430 -11.39 -3.61 11.43
CA VAL A 430 -10.35 -3.80 12.44
C VAL A 430 -9.37 -4.88 11.98
N LEU A 431 -8.08 -4.59 12.09
CA LEU A 431 -6.96 -5.49 11.81
C LEU A 431 -6.42 -6.04 13.13
N ILE A 432 -6.42 -7.36 13.31
CA ILE A 432 -5.80 -8.00 14.46
C ILE A 432 -4.33 -8.26 14.14
N LEU A 433 -3.43 -7.69 14.93
CA LEU A 433 -1.99 -7.94 14.86
C LEU A 433 -1.55 -8.80 16.07
N ASP A 434 -0.65 -9.75 15.81
CA ASP A 434 0.00 -10.57 16.86
C ASP A 434 1.40 -10.02 17.14
N ARG A 435 1.66 -9.70 18.40
CA ARG A 435 2.98 -9.29 18.91
C ARG A 435 3.99 -10.45 18.92
N GLY A 436 3.49 -11.67 18.90
CA GLY A 436 4.26 -12.85 19.28
C GLY A 436 4.67 -12.80 20.76
N ASP A 437 5.45 -13.79 21.19
CA ASP A 437 5.86 -13.96 22.59
C ASP A 437 7.04 -13.06 23.04
N ARG A 438 7.33 -11.95 22.35
CA ARG A 438 8.43 -11.07 22.75
C ARG A 438 7.98 -10.13 23.87
N GLN A 439 8.56 -10.36 25.06
CA GLN A 439 8.34 -9.63 26.33
C GLN A 439 6.88 -9.62 26.84
N LEU A 440 6.50 -10.67 27.58
CA LEU A 440 5.66 -10.49 28.78
C LEU A 440 6.54 -9.89 29.90
N GLY A 441 6.78 -8.58 29.82
CA GLY A 441 7.25 -7.79 30.96
C GLY A 441 6.03 -7.15 31.63
N ALA A 442 6.01 -7.17 32.97
CA ALA A 442 4.87 -7.04 33.88
C ALA A 442 4.00 -5.75 33.86
N ALA A 443 3.73 -5.11 32.71
CA ALA A 443 2.86 -3.92 32.65
C ALA A 443 1.77 -3.89 31.56
N SER A 444 1.78 -4.78 30.56
CA SER A 444 0.68 -4.88 29.58
C SER A 444 0.60 -6.28 28.98
N ASP A 445 -0.32 -7.09 29.50
CA ASP A 445 -0.54 -8.52 29.23
C ASP A 445 -1.20 -8.82 27.86
N GLN A 446 -0.96 -7.98 26.86
CA GLN A 446 -1.71 -8.01 25.60
C GLN A 446 -0.84 -8.51 24.45
N ARG A 447 -1.09 -9.77 24.08
CA ARG A 447 -0.48 -10.44 22.92
C ARG A 447 -1.06 -9.96 21.59
N TYR A 448 -2.36 -9.70 21.57
CA TYR A 448 -3.10 -9.26 20.39
C TYR A 448 -3.47 -7.80 20.54
N VAL A 449 -3.39 -7.06 19.43
CA VAL A 449 -3.85 -5.67 19.36
C VAL A 449 -4.70 -5.49 18.10
N ALA A 450 -5.82 -4.79 18.27
CA ALA A 450 -6.73 -4.44 17.20
C ALA A 450 -6.41 -3.03 16.70
N ILE A 451 -6.21 -2.88 15.38
CA ILE A 451 -6.05 -1.57 14.72
C ILE A 451 -7.29 -1.29 13.89
N GLN A 452 -8.03 -0.25 14.27
CA GLN A 452 -9.15 0.24 13.49
C GLN A 452 -8.64 1.07 12.31
N VAL A 453 -9.14 0.77 11.11
CA VAL A 453 -8.83 1.48 9.87
C VAL A 453 -10.12 1.96 9.23
N ASP A 454 -10.07 3.09 8.52
CA ASP A 454 -11.30 3.72 8.03
C ASP A 454 -11.94 2.88 6.91
N ARG A 455 -11.09 2.41 5.97
CA ARG A 455 -11.53 1.60 4.84
C ARG A 455 -10.46 0.61 4.42
N LEU A 456 -10.89 -0.58 4.04
CA LEU A 456 -10.06 -1.58 3.39
C LEU A 456 -10.33 -1.57 1.88
N VAL A 457 -9.26 -1.68 1.09
CA VAL A 457 -9.39 -1.75 -0.37
C VAL A 457 -9.29 -3.19 -0.83
N THR A 458 -8.07 -3.74 -0.81
CA THR A 458 -7.79 -5.08 -1.29
C THR A 458 -6.38 -5.50 -0.86
N GLU A 459 -6.15 -6.81 -0.84
CA GLU A 459 -4.83 -7.39 -0.76
C GLU A 459 -4.24 -7.47 -2.17
N GLN A 460 -3.02 -6.96 -2.35
CA GLN A 460 -2.32 -6.99 -3.62
C GLN A 460 -0.87 -7.44 -3.47
N GLU A 461 -0.42 -8.27 -4.40
CA GLU A 461 0.99 -8.58 -4.57
C GLU A 461 1.71 -7.35 -5.13
N SER A 462 2.70 -6.86 -4.39
CA SER A 462 3.50 -5.74 -4.84
C SER A 462 4.95 -5.84 -4.38
N VAL A 463 5.80 -5.05 -5.06
CA VAL A 463 7.21 -4.89 -4.72
C VAL A 463 7.34 -3.74 -3.73
N ILE A 464 8.10 -3.99 -2.66
CA ILE A 464 8.49 -2.97 -1.69
C ILE A 464 9.84 -2.41 -2.11
N LYS A 465 9.92 -1.09 -2.29
CA LYS A 465 11.16 -0.37 -2.49
C LYS A 465 11.60 0.26 -1.15
N PRO A 466 12.82 -0.01 -0.66
CA PRO A 466 13.30 0.58 0.58
C PRO A 466 13.47 2.10 0.42
N PHE A 467 13.37 2.84 1.52
CA PHE A 467 13.66 4.27 1.53
C PHE A 467 15.14 4.52 1.21
N GLY A 468 15.42 5.55 0.41
CA GLY A 468 16.80 5.99 0.17
C GLY A 468 17.40 6.67 1.41
N THR A 469 18.72 6.84 1.43
CA THR A 469 19.45 7.45 2.56
C THR A 469 19.14 8.92 2.82
N ALA A 470 18.40 9.58 1.92
CA ALA A 470 17.96 10.97 2.06
C ALA A 470 16.78 11.14 3.04
N LEU A 471 16.12 10.05 3.43
CA LEU A 471 14.98 10.05 4.34
C LEU A 471 15.32 9.22 5.58
N SER A 472 14.97 9.72 6.76
CA SER A 472 15.00 8.97 8.01
C SER A 472 13.55 8.56 8.35
N PRO A 473 13.11 7.38 7.90
CA PRO A 473 11.74 6.92 8.13
C PRO A 473 11.53 6.55 9.62
N PRO A 474 10.27 6.57 10.11
CA PRO A 474 9.93 5.97 11.40
C PRO A 474 10.35 4.48 11.46
N PRO A 475 10.66 3.94 12.65
CA PRO A 475 11.14 2.56 12.80
C PRO A 475 10.15 1.50 12.28
N TYR A 476 8.86 1.82 12.26
CA TYR A 476 7.80 0.96 11.75
C TYR A 476 7.56 1.08 10.24
N ALA A 477 8.18 2.06 9.57
CA ALA A 477 8.03 2.26 8.14
C ALA A 477 9.10 1.45 7.39
N TYR A 478 8.64 0.42 6.68
CA TYR A 478 9.48 -0.58 6.03
C TYR A 478 9.99 -0.14 4.65
N GLY A 479 9.18 0.62 3.92
CA GLY A 479 9.50 1.10 2.58
C GLY A 479 8.31 1.78 1.91
N CYS A 480 8.34 1.89 0.59
CA CYS A 480 7.19 2.32 -0.20
C CYS A 480 6.90 1.34 -1.33
N THR A 481 5.64 1.29 -1.72
CA THR A 481 5.18 0.57 -2.90
C THR A 481 4.54 1.55 -3.88
N VAL A 482 4.56 1.21 -5.16
CA VAL A 482 3.98 2.05 -6.22
C VAL A 482 2.74 1.33 -6.74
N LEU A 483 1.61 2.01 -6.73
CA LEU A 483 0.37 1.50 -7.32
C LEU A 483 0.36 1.65 -8.83
N GLY A 484 -0.58 0.97 -9.48
CA GLY A 484 -0.72 1.01 -10.93
C GLY A 484 -1.07 2.38 -11.52
N ASP A 485 -1.52 3.32 -10.70
CA ASP A 485 -1.73 4.73 -11.07
C ASP A 485 -0.49 5.61 -10.85
N GLY A 486 0.63 5.01 -10.42
CA GLY A 486 1.87 5.69 -10.08
C GLY A 486 1.87 6.35 -8.69
N SER A 487 0.80 6.24 -7.91
CA SER A 487 0.79 6.73 -6.53
C SER A 487 1.73 5.90 -5.66
N VAL A 488 2.45 6.59 -4.76
CA VAL A 488 3.42 5.97 -3.87
C VAL A 488 2.79 5.83 -2.49
N ILE A 489 2.76 4.61 -1.97
CA ILE A 489 2.15 4.26 -0.69
C ILE A 489 3.22 3.80 0.28
N PRO A 490 3.27 4.33 1.51
CA PRO A 490 4.16 3.82 2.54
C PRO A 490 3.71 2.42 2.99
N VAL A 491 4.68 1.53 3.16
CA VAL A 491 4.49 0.18 3.68
C VAL A 491 4.91 0.14 5.13
N ILE A 492 4.00 -0.24 6.01
CA ILE A 492 4.21 -0.38 7.45
C ILE A 492 4.44 -1.86 7.78
N ASP A 493 5.44 -2.11 8.62
CA ASP A 493 5.63 -3.42 9.25
C ASP A 493 4.82 -3.47 10.54
N GLY A 494 3.86 -4.41 10.63
CA GLY A 494 2.92 -4.46 11.74
C GLY A 494 3.58 -4.81 13.08
N GLN A 495 4.65 -5.60 13.07
CA GLN A 495 5.37 -5.95 14.30
C GLN A 495 6.16 -4.76 14.83
N ALA A 496 6.94 -4.10 13.95
CA ALA A 496 7.70 -2.92 14.34
C ALA A 496 6.78 -1.75 14.75
N PHE A 497 5.58 -1.67 14.16
CA PHE A 497 4.54 -0.72 14.56
C PHE A 497 4.05 -0.99 15.99
N LEU A 498 3.75 -2.25 16.30
CA LEU A 498 3.28 -2.66 17.61
C LEU A 498 4.36 -2.46 18.70
N ASP A 499 5.61 -2.79 18.39
CA ASP A 499 6.75 -2.56 19.28
C ASP A 499 6.92 -1.06 19.61
N ASN A 500 6.77 -0.20 18.60
CA ASN A 500 6.85 1.25 18.79
C ASN A 500 5.70 1.80 19.66
N LEU A 501 4.47 1.32 19.42
CA LEU A 501 3.27 1.69 20.15
C LEU A 501 3.39 1.36 21.64
N LEU A 502 3.82 0.14 21.96
CA LEU A 502 3.93 -0.35 23.34
C LEU A 502 5.14 0.24 24.08
N SER A 503 6.20 0.61 23.35
CA SER A 503 7.36 1.31 23.93
C SER A 503 7.06 2.77 24.28
N HIS A 504 6.01 3.36 23.71
CA HIS A 504 5.57 4.74 23.95
C HIS A 504 4.05 4.79 24.22
N PRO A 505 3.57 4.24 25.35
CA PRO A 505 2.14 4.19 25.66
C PRO A 505 1.51 5.58 25.85
N GLU A 506 2.31 6.62 26.11
CA GLU A 506 1.81 8.01 26.20
C GLU A 506 1.29 8.57 24.85
N THR A 507 1.80 8.08 23.71
CA THR A 507 1.26 8.41 22.38
C THR A 507 0.01 7.62 22.01
N ALA A 508 -0.32 6.57 22.77
CA ALA A 508 -1.47 5.70 22.52
C ALA A 508 -2.75 6.13 23.27
N LYS A 509 -2.66 7.16 24.13
CA LYS A 509 -3.86 7.75 24.73
C LYS A 509 -4.61 8.56 23.67
N PRO A 510 -5.94 8.40 23.53
CA PRO A 510 -6.72 9.40 22.84
C PRO A 510 -6.44 10.72 23.57
N ALA A 511 -5.98 11.73 22.84
CA ALA A 511 -5.99 13.07 23.37
C ALA A 511 -7.47 13.39 23.63
N VAL A 512 -7.92 13.21 24.88
CA VAL A 512 -9.16 13.77 25.35
C VAL A 512 -9.00 15.27 25.10
N VAL A 513 -9.66 15.74 24.05
CA VAL A 513 -9.90 17.15 23.84
C VAL A 513 -10.87 17.56 24.93
N GLU A 514 -10.35 17.74 26.15
CA GLU A 514 -11.04 18.51 27.16
C GLU A 514 -11.19 19.91 26.57
N GLN A 515 -12.43 20.24 26.23
CA GLN A 515 -12.90 21.61 26.10
C GLN A 515 -12.81 22.30 27.46
N THR A 516 -11.60 22.53 27.96
CA THR A 516 -11.36 23.48 29.04
C THR A 516 -10.87 24.78 28.41
N ALA A 517 -11.85 25.63 28.14
CA ALA A 517 -11.62 27.03 27.85
C ALA A 517 -10.86 27.67 29.00
N SER A 518 -9.60 28.06 28.78
CA SER A 518 -8.96 29.25 29.37
C SER A 518 -7.62 29.58 28.70
N PRO A 519 -7.21 30.86 28.71
CA PRO A 519 -6.60 31.51 27.56
C PRO A 519 -5.08 31.54 27.68
N THR A 520 -4.41 30.75 26.85
CA THR A 520 -2.96 30.88 26.66
C THR A 520 -2.71 31.76 25.44
N ALA A 521 -1.85 32.75 25.63
CA ALA A 521 -1.48 33.83 24.73
C ALA A 521 -1.47 33.47 23.23
N PRO A 522 -1.86 34.40 22.35
CA PRO A 522 -1.89 34.15 20.92
C PRO A 522 -0.45 33.93 20.43
N ILE A 523 -0.11 32.66 20.23
CA ILE A 523 0.88 32.29 19.22
C ILE A 523 0.37 32.95 17.94
N PRO A 524 1.15 33.82 17.27
CA PRO A 524 0.70 34.47 16.06
C PRO A 524 0.39 33.36 15.05
N GLN A 525 -0.90 33.09 14.87
CA GLN A 525 -1.40 32.38 13.72
C GLN A 525 -0.89 33.14 12.52
N LEU A 526 0.16 32.63 11.87
CA LEU A 526 0.46 33.00 10.51
C LEU A 526 -0.71 32.49 9.67
N LYS A 527 -1.77 33.30 9.61
CA LYS A 527 -2.78 33.30 8.54
C LYS A 527 -2.08 33.73 7.25
N LEU A 528 -1.21 32.88 6.72
CA LEU A 528 -1.08 32.79 5.28
C LEU A 528 -2.18 31.84 4.86
N ARG A 529 -3.33 32.38 4.43
CA ARG A 529 -4.25 31.62 3.58
C ARG A 529 -3.38 31.11 2.43
N ALA A 530 -3.05 29.82 2.41
CA ALA A 530 -2.31 29.24 1.30
C ALA A 530 -3.18 29.46 0.05
N ALA A 531 -2.76 30.36 -0.83
CA ALA A 531 -3.49 30.66 -2.05
C ALA A 531 -3.61 29.36 -2.88
N THR A 532 -4.80 29.11 -3.42
CA THR A 532 -5.05 27.92 -4.23
C THR A 532 -4.67 28.21 -5.67
N VAL A 533 -3.77 27.41 -6.24
CA VAL A 533 -3.29 27.52 -7.63
C VAL A 533 -3.83 26.34 -8.43
N LEU A 534 -4.45 26.60 -9.58
CA LEU A 534 -4.88 25.56 -10.52
C LEU A 534 -3.81 25.36 -11.61
N VAL A 535 -3.30 24.15 -11.78
CA VAL A 535 -2.33 23.79 -12.82
C VAL A 535 -3.03 22.98 -13.90
N VAL A 536 -3.01 23.48 -15.13
CA VAL A 536 -3.66 22.90 -16.31
C VAL A 536 -2.60 22.52 -17.34
N ASP A 537 -2.37 21.22 -17.52
CA ASP A 537 -1.33 20.68 -18.42
C ASP A 537 -1.72 19.24 -18.81
N ASP A 538 -1.62 18.91 -20.10
CA ASP A 538 -1.99 17.61 -20.66
C ASP A 538 -0.94 16.54 -20.38
N ALA A 539 0.32 16.95 -20.22
CA ALA A 539 1.44 16.07 -19.91
C ALA A 539 1.51 15.78 -18.41
N ILE A 540 1.16 14.54 -18.04
CA ILE A 540 1.12 14.04 -16.64
C ILE A 540 2.41 14.37 -15.87
N THR A 541 3.57 14.12 -16.47
CA THR A 541 4.88 14.37 -15.83
C THR A 541 5.12 15.85 -15.57
N SER A 542 4.79 16.71 -16.53
CA SER A 542 4.94 18.17 -16.42
C SER A 542 4.01 18.73 -15.35
N ARG A 543 2.73 18.34 -15.40
CA ARG A 543 1.71 18.74 -14.41
C ARG A 543 2.11 18.35 -13.00
N ARG A 544 2.57 17.11 -12.80
CA ARG A 544 2.97 16.60 -11.47
C ARG A 544 4.22 17.32 -10.93
N THR A 545 5.19 17.56 -11.79
CA THR A 545 6.43 18.27 -11.41
C THR A 545 6.14 19.71 -10.99
N LEU A 546 5.29 20.41 -11.74
CA LEU A 546 4.81 21.74 -11.40
C LEU A 546 4.03 21.76 -10.09
N ALA A 547 3.10 20.82 -9.92
CA ALA A 547 2.30 20.72 -8.70
C ALA A 547 3.17 20.51 -7.46
N LEU A 548 4.12 19.57 -7.51
CA LEU A 548 5.06 19.33 -6.40
C LEU A 548 5.92 20.55 -6.09
N SER A 549 6.36 21.29 -7.11
CA SER A 549 7.18 22.50 -6.92
C SER A 549 6.37 23.61 -6.21
N LEU A 550 5.09 23.76 -6.57
CA LEU A 550 4.18 24.72 -5.97
C LEU A 550 3.73 24.32 -4.56
N GLU A 551 3.48 23.03 -4.31
CA GLU A 551 3.17 22.49 -2.98
C GLU A 551 4.35 22.68 -2.02
N ARG A 552 5.58 22.42 -2.48
CA ARG A 552 6.81 22.70 -1.71
C ARG A 552 6.99 24.19 -1.40
N ALA A 553 6.49 25.07 -2.27
CA ALA A 553 6.47 26.51 -2.06
C ALA A 553 5.34 26.99 -1.13
N GLY A 554 4.48 26.09 -0.64
CA GLY A 554 3.45 26.37 0.36
C GLY A 554 2.07 26.73 -0.22
N TYR A 555 1.82 26.46 -1.51
CA TYR A 555 0.51 26.67 -2.14
C TYR A 555 -0.36 25.41 -2.10
N ARG A 556 -1.68 25.59 -2.07
CA ARG A 556 -2.64 24.50 -2.34
C ARG A 556 -2.76 24.37 -3.85
N VAL A 557 -2.58 23.17 -4.41
CA VAL A 557 -2.59 22.98 -5.87
C VAL A 557 -3.75 22.10 -6.30
N LEU A 558 -4.56 22.60 -7.24
CA LEU A 558 -5.52 21.82 -8.00
C LEU A 558 -4.93 21.50 -9.37
N GLN A 559 -5.32 20.38 -9.97
CA GLN A 559 -4.77 19.91 -11.24
C GLN A 559 -5.90 19.62 -12.23
N ALA A 560 -5.70 19.99 -13.49
CA ALA A 560 -6.59 19.68 -14.61
C ALA A 560 -5.76 19.26 -15.84
N ARG A 561 -6.33 18.40 -16.69
CA ARG A 561 -5.66 17.84 -17.88
C ARG A 561 -5.91 18.62 -19.15
N ASP A 562 -6.97 19.42 -19.19
CA ASP A 562 -7.34 20.25 -20.33
C ASP A 562 -8.15 21.46 -19.87
N GLY A 563 -8.46 22.38 -20.80
CA GLY A 563 -9.22 23.58 -20.51
C GLY A 563 -10.67 23.31 -20.04
N GLN A 564 -11.25 22.18 -20.42
CA GLN A 564 -12.62 21.82 -20.04
C GLN A 564 -12.67 21.39 -18.57
N GLU A 565 -11.79 20.47 -18.16
CA GLU A 565 -11.66 20.06 -16.76
C GLU A 565 -11.25 21.26 -15.89
N ALA A 566 -10.45 22.19 -16.40
CA ALA A 566 -10.08 23.41 -15.69
C ALA A 566 -11.30 24.31 -15.38
N LEU A 567 -12.24 24.46 -16.31
CA LEU A 567 -13.47 25.22 -16.08
C LEU A 567 -14.36 24.54 -15.04
N GLU A 568 -14.54 23.21 -15.12
CA GLU A 568 -15.29 22.45 -14.13
C GLU A 568 -14.70 22.59 -12.72
N GLN A 569 -13.36 22.55 -12.60
CA GLN A 569 -12.66 22.73 -11.34
C GLN A 569 -12.82 24.15 -10.77
N LEU A 570 -12.84 25.18 -11.63
CA LEU A 570 -13.04 26.57 -11.23
C LEU A 570 -14.47 26.83 -10.74
N GLU A 571 -15.46 26.18 -11.35
CA GLU A 571 -16.86 26.26 -10.89
C GLU A 571 -17.06 25.58 -9.53
N GLN A 572 -16.40 24.46 -9.30
CA GLN A 572 -16.49 23.71 -8.04
C GLN A 572 -15.66 24.35 -6.90
N ASN A 573 -14.62 25.12 -7.23
CA ASN A 573 -13.67 25.66 -6.26
C ASN A 573 -13.47 27.18 -6.46
N PRO A 574 -14.38 28.04 -5.97
CA PRO A 574 -14.27 29.50 -6.13
C PRO A 574 -13.10 30.14 -5.35
N THR A 575 -12.34 29.34 -4.59
CA THR A 575 -11.17 29.78 -3.82
C THR A 575 -9.85 29.78 -4.61
N VAL A 576 -9.88 29.45 -5.91
CA VAL A 576 -8.71 29.48 -6.78
C VAL A 576 -8.32 30.94 -7.03
N GLY A 577 -7.10 31.31 -6.60
CA GLY A 577 -6.55 32.66 -6.74
C GLY A 577 -5.49 32.79 -7.83
N LEU A 578 -5.17 31.71 -8.55
CA LEU A 578 -4.22 31.73 -9.66
C LEU A 578 -4.39 30.50 -10.54
N ILE A 579 -4.20 30.67 -11.85
CA ILE A 579 -4.19 29.58 -12.83
C ILE A 579 -2.82 29.55 -13.54
N VAL A 580 -2.25 28.37 -13.71
CA VAL A 580 -1.09 28.10 -14.56
C VAL A 580 -1.56 27.15 -15.65
N CYS A 581 -1.48 27.54 -16.92
CA CYS A 581 -2.10 26.81 -18.02
C CYS A 581 -1.12 26.60 -19.19
N ASP A 582 -1.04 25.39 -19.74
CA ASP A 582 -0.41 25.14 -21.03
C ASP A 582 -1.36 25.55 -22.18
N ILE A 583 -0.78 25.85 -23.33
CA ILE A 583 -1.51 26.25 -24.54
C ILE A 583 -1.91 25.01 -25.34
N GLU A 584 -1.02 24.04 -25.48
CA GLU A 584 -1.27 22.83 -26.28
C GLU A 584 -1.91 21.76 -25.39
N MET A 585 -3.23 21.60 -25.49
CA MET A 585 -3.97 20.60 -24.73
C MET A 585 -5.08 20.00 -25.61
N PRO A 586 -5.45 18.73 -25.42
CA PRO A 586 -6.57 18.10 -26.12
C PRO A 586 -7.92 18.66 -25.64
N ASN A 587 -8.99 18.47 -26.42
CA ASN A 587 -10.38 18.92 -26.17
C ASN A 587 -10.58 20.44 -26.15
N MET A 588 -9.94 21.15 -25.23
CA MET A 588 -9.97 22.61 -25.12
C MET A 588 -8.56 23.14 -24.86
N ASN A 589 -8.06 23.95 -25.80
CA ASN A 589 -6.70 24.50 -25.73
C ASN A 589 -6.62 25.74 -24.80
N GLY A 590 -5.41 26.17 -24.46
CA GLY A 590 -5.21 27.30 -23.53
C GLY A 590 -5.76 28.65 -24.03
N PHE A 591 -5.89 28.86 -25.34
CA PHE A 591 -6.48 30.09 -25.89
C PHE A 591 -8.02 30.08 -25.79
N GLU A 592 -8.63 28.93 -26.07
CA GLU A 592 -10.07 28.69 -25.89
C GLU A 592 -10.45 28.82 -24.42
N PHE A 593 -9.64 28.25 -23.53
CA PHE A 593 -9.78 28.39 -22.09
C PHE A 593 -9.73 29.86 -21.63
N LEU A 594 -8.73 30.64 -22.08
CA LEU A 594 -8.68 32.08 -21.75
C LEU A 594 -9.92 32.84 -22.22
N THR A 595 -10.42 32.50 -23.41
CA THR A 595 -11.61 33.14 -24.00
C THR A 595 -12.86 32.79 -23.19
N ALA A 596 -13.05 31.52 -22.85
CA ALA A 596 -14.16 31.04 -22.03
C ALA A 596 -14.12 31.63 -20.60
N ARG A 597 -12.94 31.66 -19.97
CA ARG A 597 -12.72 32.29 -18.67
C ARG A 597 -13.14 33.76 -18.67
N ARG A 598 -12.77 34.52 -19.71
CA ARG A 598 -13.09 35.95 -19.84
C ARG A 598 -14.59 36.22 -20.05
N GLN A 599 -15.31 35.27 -20.63
CA GLN A 599 -16.77 35.37 -20.81
C GLN A 599 -17.53 35.12 -19.49
N ASN A 600 -16.90 34.51 -18.49
CA ASN A 600 -17.49 34.29 -17.17
C ASN A 600 -17.14 35.44 -16.21
N PRO A 601 -18.13 36.24 -15.72
CA PRO A 601 -17.89 37.39 -14.85
C PRO A 601 -17.15 37.05 -13.55
N THR A 602 -17.30 35.82 -13.06
CA THR A 602 -16.72 35.34 -11.81
C THR A 602 -15.27 34.88 -11.96
N LEU A 603 -14.86 34.52 -13.19
CA LEU A 603 -13.53 33.96 -13.48
C LEU A 603 -12.62 34.93 -14.25
N ALA A 604 -13.18 36.02 -14.77
CA ALA A 604 -12.47 37.02 -15.57
C ALA A 604 -11.30 37.67 -14.81
N ASP A 605 -11.42 37.80 -13.48
CA ASP A 605 -10.42 38.46 -12.65
C ASP A 605 -9.30 37.52 -12.14
N VAL A 606 -9.48 36.19 -12.23
CA VAL A 606 -8.51 35.23 -11.70
C VAL A 606 -7.23 35.24 -12.54
N PRO A 607 -6.05 35.60 -11.99
CA PRO A 607 -4.82 35.73 -12.78
C PRO A 607 -4.41 34.40 -13.42
N THR A 608 -4.08 34.42 -14.71
CA THR A 608 -3.70 33.23 -15.49
C THR A 608 -2.31 33.39 -16.07
N LEU A 609 -1.36 32.55 -15.63
CA LEU A 609 -0.04 32.44 -16.22
C LEU A 609 -0.02 31.36 -17.29
N MET A 610 0.47 31.70 -18.48
CA MET A 610 0.70 30.73 -19.54
C MET A 610 2.07 30.08 -19.39
N LEU A 611 2.13 28.75 -19.49
CA LEU A 611 3.38 27.98 -19.42
C LEU A 611 3.42 26.95 -20.54
N THR A 612 4.14 27.27 -21.63
CA THR A 612 4.10 26.47 -22.87
C THR A 612 5.48 26.10 -23.42
N SER A 613 5.55 25.06 -24.24
CA SER A 613 6.73 24.67 -25.03
C SER A 613 6.99 25.59 -26.24
N ARG A 614 6.02 26.42 -26.63
CA ARG A 614 6.11 27.30 -27.82
C ARG A 614 6.71 28.67 -27.48
N SER A 615 7.82 29.03 -28.12
CA SER A 615 8.55 30.29 -27.91
C SER A 615 8.21 31.41 -28.90
N ASN A 616 7.20 31.24 -29.76
CA ASN A 616 6.91 32.20 -30.83
C ASN A 616 6.22 33.47 -30.31
N ASP A 617 6.75 34.66 -30.64
CA ASP A 617 6.25 35.96 -30.20
C ASP A 617 4.77 36.21 -30.55
N LYS A 618 4.27 35.58 -31.63
CA LYS A 618 2.87 35.66 -32.03
C LYS A 618 1.92 35.02 -31.00
N HIS A 619 2.31 33.89 -30.41
CA HIS A 619 1.51 33.20 -29.39
C HIS A 619 1.50 33.97 -28.07
N ARG A 620 2.66 34.56 -27.71
CA ARG A 620 2.76 35.46 -26.56
C ARG A 620 1.86 36.68 -26.71
N TRP A 621 1.90 37.34 -27.87
CA TRP A 621 1.05 38.50 -28.15
C TRP A 621 -0.44 38.16 -28.06
N LEU A 622 -0.84 37.02 -28.63
CA LEU A 622 -2.24 36.55 -28.59
C LEU A 622 -2.70 36.19 -27.17
N ALA A 623 -1.87 35.48 -26.38
CA ALA A 623 -2.20 35.13 -24.99
C ALA A 623 -2.42 36.38 -24.13
N MET A 624 -1.58 37.41 -24.30
CA MET A 624 -1.70 38.67 -23.58
C MET A 624 -2.98 39.44 -23.96
N GLN A 625 -3.35 39.47 -25.25
CA GLN A 625 -4.61 40.10 -25.71
C GLN A 625 -5.87 39.39 -25.16
N LEU A 626 -5.79 38.07 -24.97
CA LEU A 626 -6.85 37.25 -24.40
C LEU A 626 -6.93 37.33 -22.86
N GLY A 627 -6.01 38.06 -22.22
CA GLY A 627 -6.04 38.36 -20.79
C GLY A 627 -5.19 37.44 -19.91
N ALA A 628 -4.12 36.85 -20.45
CA ALA A 628 -3.08 36.22 -19.63
C ALA A 628 -2.32 37.27 -18.81
N THR A 629 -1.98 36.94 -17.57
CA THR A 629 -1.23 37.80 -16.65
C THR A 629 0.26 37.77 -16.97
N ASP A 630 0.79 36.60 -17.34
CA ASP A 630 2.18 36.45 -17.77
C ASP A 630 2.35 35.22 -18.67
N TYR A 631 3.49 35.13 -19.36
CA TYR A 631 3.78 34.06 -20.33
C TYR A 631 5.21 33.54 -20.16
N PHE A 632 5.33 32.23 -19.89
CA PHE A 632 6.57 31.50 -19.68
C PHE A 632 6.75 30.40 -20.71
N THR A 633 8.01 30.20 -21.13
CA THR A 633 8.41 29.11 -22.02
C THR A 633 9.11 28.00 -21.25
N LYS A 634 8.78 26.73 -21.51
CA LYS A 634 9.51 25.56 -21.00
C LYS A 634 10.83 25.39 -21.80
N PRO A 635 12.00 25.17 -21.17
CA PRO A 635 12.25 25.05 -19.72
C PRO A 635 12.33 26.42 -19.03
N TYR A 636 11.76 26.52 -17.82
CA TYR A 636 11.74 27.74 -17.01
C TYR A 636 12.66 27.60 -15.79
N LEU A 637 13.16 28.73 -15.28
CA LEU A 637 13.88 28.80 -14.01
C LEU A 637 12.87 28.83 -12.86
N GLU A 638 12.90 27.81 -11.98
CA GLU A 638 11.93 27.62 -10.89
C GLU A 638 11.83 28.86 -9.96
N GLN A 639 12.95 29.51 -9.68
CA GLN A 639 12.98 30.71 -8.82
C GLN A 639 12.25 31.90 -9.45
N GLU A 640 12.44 32.13 -10.75
CA GLU A 640 11.80 33.22 -11.49
C GLU A 640 10.29 32.97 -11.61
N PHE A 641 9.91 31.72 -11.93
CA PHE A 641 8.51 31.32 -12.02
C PHE A 641 7.76 31.46 -10.69
N LEU A 642 8.35 31.00 -9.58
CA LEU A 642 7.78 31.18 -8.24
C LEU A 642 7.69 32.66 -7.83
N SER A 643 8.63 33.50 -8.30
CA SER A 643 8.58 34.94 -8.03
C SER A 643 7.42 35.63 -8.77
N ALA A 644 7.14 35.23 -10.01
CA ALA A 644 6.02 35.73 -10.81
C ALA A 644 4.67 35.32 -10.21
N ILE A 645 4.57 34.07 -9.74
CA ILE A 645 3.40 33.56 -9.01
C ILE A 645 3.13 34.38 -7.74
N ARG A 646 4.17 34.68 -6.95
CA ARG A 646 4.05 35.53 -5.76
C ARG A 646 3.60 36.95 -6.10
N ALA A 647 4.05 37.51 -7.22
CA ALA A 647 3.66 38.83 -7.67
C ALA A 647 2.18 38.85 -8.11
N ALA A 648 1.75 37.87 -8.90
CA ALA A 648 0.37 37.74 -9.38
C ALA A 648 -0.63 37.63 -8.22
N ILE A 649 -0.35 36.77 -7.21
CA ILE A 649 -1.22 36.57 -6.04
C ILE A 649 -1.26 37.82 -5.13
N ARG A 650 -0.18 38.62 -5.07
CA ARG A 650 -0.15 39.86 -4.26
C ARG A 650 -0.92 41.02 -4.88
N THR A 651 -1.12 41.02 -6.19
CA THR A 651 -1.74 42.15 -6.90
C THR A 651 -3.25 42.25 -6.57
N GLU A 652 -3.91 41.14 -6.24
CA GLU A 652 -5.31 41.11 -5.74
C GLU A 652 -5.47 41.65 -4.30
N ALA A 653 -4.41 41.69 -3.49
CA ALA A 653 -4.49 42.12 -2.09
C ALA A 653 -4.56 43.66 -1.91
N THR A 654 -4.38 44.43 -2.99
CA THR A 654 -4.55 45.89 -3.01
C THR A 654 -5.82 46.24 -3.78
N PRO A 655 -6.93 46.59 -3.10
CA PRO A 655 -8.07 47.16 -3.79
C PRO A 655 -7.65 48.51 -4.39
N HIS A 656 -7.86 48.68 -5.69
CA HIS A 656 -7.79 49.99 -6.34
C HIS A 656 -8.69 50.97 -5.56
N ARG A 657 -8.07 52.08 -5.16
CA ARG A 657 -8.69 53.18 -4.42
C ARG A 657 -9.54 54.05 -5.32
#